data_AF-A0A2S4ZUE4-F1
#
_entry.id   AF-A0A2S4ZUE4-F1
#
_cell.length_a   1.000
_cell.length_b   1.000
_cell.length_c   1.000
_cell.angle_alpha   90.00
_cell.angle_beta   90.00
_cell.angle_gamma   90.00
#
_symmetry.space_group_name_H-M   'P 1'
#
loop_
_entity.id
_entity.type
_entity.pdbx_description
1 polymer ?
#
loop_
_entity_poly.entity_id
_entity_poly.type
_entity_poly.pdbx_seq_one_letter_code
_entity_poly.pdbx_strand_id
1 'polypeptide(L)'
;MTRYVMAATDAGGERFGERVVSTAPTLGEAAEYGDSHRTDYVSVRHGHDDITLYGRDATGTWSLLVANAPALVVVRTRRRHDALSRPEPDWNDSPQVGYEYAPTPDGDHVLSDHVLTALDVSGEAFGQRVSPTAPTLADAAGLGELHQADYVVAGRGDGDLVTLYGRDAGGSWSVVAADVDVETAEEVCLWFDLTQHYRGRSAAGTGPGGRAGHPLDHVPTPEGGRMTADRAVSLVVERIRARRLDHPTRGLAADRFEAGWSVYAPVDVDESDPMAFLDMPVGRSVFLVSDVGRVKETSSAIPPQQAEDMFAAEEAYVRRKPAEERFMADLRDEVMRLDSASEGSAGISSFTIEPAAEELVAARASRLITPIAQQLALLGPPGWDRLAAAFSFTVSGEVAQLRFWSGNRSTEVRVPEQMAVLVRRQRHLAAQMPSGPWWRLLLTVSHSAGANARITTEYDYGDRPLPADHLLAPGHYRADLAAYPRAHTPAWLTAHIGGADGTGPATGGTAAGTVGAGAAGPGGDAGSAEASGPGGEAGPARAEGPSAAAGSARPGPVPVLDTQVRRKRLYADPRVITFGKHSLALDQVEWVSYTATHTATKRFLYPTTHDHTWDFAVGRYPYHGGPVVRVHFYQAGRRADHPEEWAFLVNLARQYLEPRLLTELVARVRRGETVTVGGSVEVNQGGIACAKPRLSLPWESISAAQPDNGVISVRQAGVAKPVLTVPLSHPNAGLLPDLFAALRGG
;
A
#
# COMPACT_ATOMS: atom_id res chain seq x y z
N MET A 1 -48.36 -40.10 -31.25
CA MET A 1 -47.56 -41.23 -30.74
C MET A 1 -46.55 -40.67 -29.76
N THR A 2 -46.81 -40.81 -28.47
CA THR A 2 -45.96 -40.31 -27.39
C THR A 2 -44.67 -41.12 -27.35
N ARG A 3 -43.51 -40.46 -27.41
CA ARG A 3 -42.20 -41.10 -27.49
C ARG A 3 -41.43 -40.80 -26.20
N TYR A 4 -40.86 -41.83 -25.60
CA TYR A 4 -39.96 -41.69 -24.45
C TYR A 4 -38.52 -41.60 -24.96
N VAL A 5 -37.73 -40.75 -24.35
CA VAL A 5 -36.32 -40.56 -24.68
C VAL A 5 -35.49 -41.07 -23.50
N MET A 6 -34.74 -42.15 -23.72
CA MET A 6 -33.78 -42.69 -22.76
C MET A 6 -32.40 -42.12 -23.07
N ALA A 7 -31.72 -41.57 -22.07
CA ALA A 7 -30.35 -41.08 -22.18
C ALA A 7 -29.47 -41.69 -21.09
N ALA A 8 -28.42 -42.38 -21.52
CA ALA A 8 -27.35 -42.91 -20.66
C ALA A 8 -26.42 -41.76 -20.29
N THR A 9 -26.16 -41.58 -19.01
CA THR A 9 -25.49 -40.39 -18.48
C THR A 9 -24.55 -40.71 -17.34
N ASP A 10 -23.50 -39.92 -17.18
CA ASP A 10 -22.66 -39.97 -15.98
C ASP A 10 -23.28 -39.19 -14.79
N ALA A 11 -22.55 -39.15 -13.69
CA ALA A 11 -22.88 -38.40 -12.49
C ALA A 11 -22.99 -36.88 -12.75
N GLY A 12 -22.24 -36.34 -13.72
CA GLY A 12 -22.23 -34.94 -14.14
C GLY A 12 -23.45 -34.53 -14.97
N GLY A 13 -24.12 -35.49 -15.61
CA GLY A 13 -25.22 -35.22 -16.54
C GLY A 13 -24.83 -35.24 -18.00
N GLU A 14 -23.58 -35.55 -18.32
CA GLU A 14 -23.10 -35.75 -19.68
C GLU A 14 -23.78 -36.97 -20.29
N ARG A 15 -24.20 -36.87 -21.56
CA ARG A 15 -24.92 -37.94 -22.26
C ARG A 15 -23.95 -38.74 -23.12
N PHE A 16 -23.92 -40.05 -22.91
CA PHE A 16 -23.08 -40.98 -23.67
C PHE A 16 -23.86 -41.69 -24.79
N GLY A 17 -25.20 -41.70 -24.69
CA GLY A 17 -26.07 -42.25 -25.71
C GLY A 17 -27.53 -41.85 -25.48
N GLU A 18 -28.30 -41.77 -26.57
CA GLU A 18 -29.73 -41.51 -26.53
C GLU A 18 -30.50 -42.51 -27.41
N ARG A 19 -31.63 -43.02 -26.89
CA ARG A 19 -32.52 -43.95 -27.60
C ARG A 19 -33.97 -43.56 -27.40
N VAL A 20 -34.73 -43.55 -28.48
CA VAL A 20 -36.16 -43.27 -28.46
C VAL A 20 -36.95 -44.57 -28.43
N VAL A 21 -37.87 -44.70 -27.47
CA VAL A 21 -38.72 -45.88 -27.29
C VAL A 21 -40.20 -45.50 -27.32
N SER A 22 -41.03 -46.43 -27.83
CA SER A 22 -42.46 -46.19 -28.09
C SER A 22 -43.35 -46.36 -26.86
N THR A 23 -42.82 -46.97 -25.80
CA THR A 23 -43.49 -47.24 -24.52
C THR A 23 -42.56 -46.88 -23.36
N ALA A 24 -43.10 -46.65 -22.16
CA ALA A 24 -42.29 -46.33 -20.99
C ALA A 24 -41.32 -47.49 -20.70
N PRO A 25 -40.00 -47.25 -20.66
CA PRO A 25 -39.02 -48.30 -20.41
C PRO A 25 -39.09 -48.79 -18.97
N THR A 26 -38.98 -50.09 -18.82
CA THR A 26 -38.86 -50.79 -17.54
C THR A 26 -37.47 -50.60 -16.93
N LEU A 27 -37.33 -50.88 -15.63
CA LEU A 27 -36.03 -50.85 -14.94
C LEU A 27 -35.00 -51.77 -15.62
N GLY A 28 -35.43 -52.94 -16.11
CA GLY A 28 -34.55 -53.87 -16.83
C GLY A 28 -34.02 -53.28 -18.14
N GLU A 29 -34.89 -52.64 -18.92
CA GLU A 29 -34.48 -51.97 -20.17
C GLU A 29 -33.56 -50.76 -19.91
N ALA A 30 -33.78 -50.03 -18.81
CA ALA A 30 -32.88 -48.95 -18.39
C ALA A 30 -31.52 -49.48 -17.92
N ALA A 31 -31.49 -50.58 -17.16
CA ALA A 31 -30.26 -51.23 -16.73
C ALA A 31 -29.43 -51.74 -17.91
N GLU A 32 -30.05 -52.48 -18.85
CA GLU A 32 -29.37 -52.97 -20.06
C GLU A 32 -28.79 -51.82 -20.89
N TYR A 33 -29.52 -50.70 -21.00
CA TYR A 33 -29.09 -49.53 -21.74
C TYR A 33 -27.94 -48.77 -21.05
N GLY A 34 -27.95 -48.68 -19.72
CA GLY A 34 -26.87 -48.11 -18.93
C GLY A 34 -25.60 -48.96 -19.01
N ASP A 35 -25.74 -50.29 -18.89
CA ASP A 35 -24.65 -51.24 -18.98
C ASP A 35 -24.01 -51.22 -20.37
N SER A 36 -24.80 -51.14 -21.45
CA SER A 36 -24.26 -51.07 -22.82
C SER A 36 -23.42 -49.82 -23.09
N HIS A 37 -23.65 -48.74 -22.35
CA HIS A 37 -22.89 -47.47 -22.45
C HIS A 37 -21.89 -47.30 -21.32
N ARG A 38 -21.74 -48.28 -20.42
CA ARG A 38 -20.87 -48.22 -19.23
C ARG A 38 -21.12 -46.97 -18.38
N THR A 39 -22.39 -46.62 -18.17
CA THR A 39 -22.80 -45.47 -17.35
C THR A 39 -23.60 -45.92 -16.14
N ASP A 40 -23.47 -45.21 -15.02
CA ASP A 40 -24.19 -45.55 -13.79
C ASP A 40 -25.60 -44.93 -13.71
N TYR A 41 -26.00 -44.10 -14.68
CA TYR A 41 -27.33 -43.46 -14.67
C TYR A 41 -28.02 -43.49 -16.03
N VAL A 42 -29.33 -43.75 -16.01
CA VAL A 42 -30.20 -43.62 -17.19
C VAL A 42 -31.36 -42.71 -16.87
N SER A 43 -31.52 -41.64 -17.64
CA SER A 43 -32.65 -40.73 -17.54
C SER A 43 -33.66 -40.99 -18.65
N VAL A 44 -34.94 -41.00 -18.31
CA VAL A 44 -36.04 -41.26 -19.23
C VAL A 44 -36.98 -40.08 -19.20
N ARG A 45 -37.14 -39.41 -20.34
CA ARG A 45 -37.99 -38.24 -20.49
C ARG A 45 -39.26 -38.59 -21.23
N HIS A 46 -40.38 -38.04 -20.77
CA HIS A 46 -41.67 -38.10 -21.45
C HIS A 46 -42.22 -36.68 -21.62
N GLY A 47 -42.11 -36.12 -22.83
CA GLY A 47 -42.42 -34.71 -23.06
C GLY A 47 -41.33 -33.78 -22.52
N HIS A 48 -41.70 -32.55 -22.12
CA HIS A 48 -40.76 -31.49 -21.81
C HIS A 48 -40.36 -31.38 -20.32
N ASP A 49 -41.18 -31.87 -19.39
CA ASP A 49 -41.04 -31.44 -17.99
C ASP A 49 -40.74 -32.57 -16.98
N ASP A 50 -41.11 -33.82 -17.29
CA ASP A 50 -40.99 -34.93 -16.33
C ASP A 50 -39.89 -35.93 -16.74
N ILE A 51 -38.92 -36.13 -15.84
CA ILE A 51 -37.78 -37.01 -16.00
C ILE A 51 -37.78 -38.09 -14.91
N THR A 52 -37.69 -39.34 -15.35
CA THR A 52 -37.47 -40.50 -14.48
C THR A 52 -35.99 -40.87 -14.51
N LEU A 53 -35.35 -41.04 -13.36
CA LEU A 53 -33.94 -41.37 -13.20
C LEU A 53 -33.77 -42.76 -12.60
N TYR A 54 -33.02 -43.60 -13.30
CA TYR A 54 -32.50 -44.87 -12.80
C TYR A 54 -31.00 -44.71 -12.50
N GLY A 55 -30.51 -45.39 -11.47
CA GLY A 55 -29.10 -45.36 -11.08
C GLY A 55 -28.61 -46.70 -10.58
N ARG A 56 -27.31 -46.93 -10.75
CA ARG A 56 -26.58 -48.12 -10.33
C ARG A 56 -25.82 -47.84 -9.04
N ASP A 57 -26.03 -48.65 -8.01
CA ASP A 57 -25.33 -48.51 -6.73
C ASP A 57 -23.94 -49.16 -6.76
N ALA A 58 -23.20 -49.02 -5.65
CA ALA A 58 -21.86 -49.60 -5.47
C ALA A 58 -21.80 -51.13 -5.63
N THR A 59 -22.93 -51.83 -5.43
CA THR A 59 -23.03 -53.29 -5.61
C THR A 59 -23.27 -53.69 -7.06
N GLY A 60 -23.42 -52.70 -7.94
CA GLY A 60 -23.76 -52.86 -9.33
C GLY A 60 -25.25 -53.07 -9.59
N THR A 61 -26.11 -52.88 -8.58
CA THR A 61 -27.56 -53.10 -8.68
C THR A 61 -28.25 -51.83 -9.18
N TRP A 62 -29.10 -51.97 -10.21
CA TRP A 62 -29.88 -50.86 -10.76
C TRP A 62 -31.19 -50.66 -9.98
N SER A 63 -31.52 -49.41 -9.67
CA SER A 63 -32.78 -49.04 -9.01
C SER A 63 -33.36 -47.73 -9.56
N LEU A 64 -34.65 -47.51 -9.30
CA LEU A 64 -35.34 -46.25 -9.61
C LEU A 64 -35.03 -45.23 -8.51
N LEU A 65 -34.34 -44.14 -8.86
CA LEU A 65 -33.95 -43.10 -7.91
C LEU A 65 -35.01 -42.01 -7.74
N VAL A 66 -35.65 -41.62 -8.84
CA VAL A 66 -36.75 -40.66 -8.82
C VAL A 66 -37.60 -40.82 -10.09
N ALA A 67 -38.93 -40.74 -9.97
CA ALA A 67 -39.85 -40.82 -11.11
C ALA A 67 -40.55 -39.49 -11.35
N ASN A 68 -40.75 -39.14 -12.63
CA ASN A 68 -41.50 -37.95 -13.08
C ASN A 68 -41.14 -36.67 -12.32
N ALA A 69 -39.85 -36.36 -12.26
CA ALA A 69 -39.35 -35.20 -11.54
C ALA A 69 -38.78 -34.13 -12.49
N PRO A 70 -38.82 -32.85 -12.10
CA PRO A 70 -38.16 -31.78 -12.82
C PRO A 70 -36.65 -32.04 -12.92
N ALA A 71 -36.02 -31.53 -13.98
CA ALA A 71 -34.59 -31.73 -14.24
C ALA A 71 -33.67 -31.37 -13.06
N LEU A 72 -34.01 -30.31 -12.30
CA LEU A 72 -33.23 -29.87 -11.14
C LEU A 72 -33.27 -30.89 -9.99
N VAL A 73 -34.41 -31.56 -9.78
CA VAL A 73 -34.53 -32.64 -8.79
C VAL A 73 -33.73 -33.86 -9.25
N VAL A 74 -33.80 -34.21 -10.54
CA VAL A 74 -33.01 -35.31 -11.11
C VAL A 74 -31.51 -35.08 -10.95
N VAL A 75 -31.01 -33.87 -11.20
CA VAL A 75 -29.59 -33.53 -11.02
C VAL A 75 -29.17 -33.65 -9.54
N ARG A 76 -29.99 -33.15 -8.61
CA ARG A 76 -29.70 -33.27 -7.16
C ARG A 76 -29.74 -34.72 -6.70
N THR A 77 -30.75 -35.49 -7.08
CA THR A 77 -30.90 -36.90 -6.72
C THR A 77 -29.73 -37.72 -7.25
N ARG A 78 -29.30 -37.47 -8.50
CA ARG A 78 -28.15 -38.12 -9.10
C ARG A 78 -26.86 -37.85 -8.34
N ARG A 79 -26.55 -36.59 -8.05
CA ARG A 79 -25.32 -36.21 -7.31
C ARG A 79 -25.31 -36.78 -5.89
N ARG A 80 -26.46 -36.81 -5.22
CA ARG A 80 -26.60 -37.42 -3.90
C ARG A 80 -26.38 -38.94 -3.96
N HIS A 81 -26.93 -39.61 -4.97
CA HIS A 81 -26.75 -41.03 -5.17
C HIS A 81 -25.29 -41.38 -5.48
N ASP A 82 -24.61 -40.56 -6.30
CA ASP A 82 -23.18 -40.70 -6.61
C ASP A 82 -22.31 -40.62 -5.35
N ALA A 83 -22.55 -39.60 -4.53
CA ALA A 83 -21.82 -39.41 -3.28
C ALA A 83 -22.01 -40.58 -2.29
N LEU A 84 -23.17 -41.23 -2.30
CA LEU A 84 -23.46 -42.39 -1.44
C LEU A 84 -22.95 -43.71 -2.00
N SER A 85 -22.67 -43.78 -3.30
CA SER A 85 -22.28 -45.01 -4.01
C SER A 85 -20.79 -45.08 -4.32
N ARG A 86 -20.01 -44.05 -3.99
CA ARG A 86 -18.54 -44.13 -4.06
C ARG A 86 -18.00 -45.03 -2.95
N PRO A 87 -17.23 -46.09 -3.25
CA PRO A 87 -16.44 -46.74 -2.22
C PRO A 87 -15.44 -45.74 -1.62
N GLU A 88 -15.21 -45.79 -0.31
CA GLU A 88 -14.14 -45.03 0.34
C GLU A 88 -12.81 -45.29 -0.38
N PRO A 89 -11.99 -44.26 -0.65
CA PRO A 89 -10.74 -44.45 -1.36
C PRO A 89 -9.79 -45.31 -0.52
N ASP A 90 -9.34 -46.41 -1.10
CA ASP A 90 -8.27 -47.25 -0.56
C ASP A 90 -6.96 -46.42 -0.67
N TRP A 91 -6.41 -46.02 0.48
CA TRP A 91 -5.29 -45.07 0.61
C TRP A 91 -3.93 -45.66 0.21
N ASN A 92 -3.87 -46.49 -0.85
CA ASN A 92 -2.63 -47.17 -1.24
C ASN A 92 -2.30 -47.19 -2.74
N ASP A 93 -3.11 -46.57 -3.60
CA ASP A 93 -2.73 -46.35 -5.01
C ASP A 93 -2.82 -44.86 -5.34
N SER A 94 -1.74 -44.14 -5.08
CA SER A 94 -1.50 -42.82 -5.65
C SER A 94 -1.30 -42.94 -7.16
N PRO A 95 -2.12 -42.32 -8.03
CA PRO A 95 -1.72 -42.11 -9.41
C PRO A 95 -0.72 -40.95 -9.44
N GLN A 96 0.45 -41.21 -10.03
CA GLN A 96 1.36 -40.17 -10.46
C GLN A 96 0.63 -39.24 -11.45
N VAL A 97 0.23 -38.05 -11.02
CA VAL A 97 -0.28 -37.02 -11.93
C VAL A 97 0.90 -36.21 -12.44
N GLY A 98 1.32 -36.55 -13.65
CA GLY A 98 2.15 -35.69 -14.48
C GLY A 98 1.38 -34.42 -14.84
N TYR A 99 2.07 -33.29 -14.80
CA TYR A 99 1.61 -32.02 -15.33
C TYR A 99 1.42 -32.15 -16.85
N GLU A 100 0.19 -32.36 -17.31
CA GLU A 100 -0.14 -32.31 -18.74
C GLU A 100 -0.67 -30.92 -19.08
N TYR A 101 0.16 -30.14 -19.77
CA TYR A 101 -0.22 -28.90 -20.44
C TYR A 101 -1.35 -29.19 -21.43
N ALA A 102 -2.53 -28.61 -21.23
CA ALA A 102 -3.56 -28.60 -22.27
C ALA A 102 -3.13 -27.70 -23.44
N PRO A 103 -3.37 -28.10 -24.71
CA PRO A 103 -2.93 -27.37 -25.88
C PRO A 103 -3.77 -26.11 -26.13
N THR A 104 -3.11 -25.05 -26.58
CA THR A 104 -3.72 -23.81 -27.07
C THR A 104 -4.66 -24.08 -28.25
N PRO A 105 -5.90 -23.57 -28.25
CA PRO A 105 -6.70 -23.56 -29.46
C PRO A 105 -6.19 -22.47 -30.40
N ASP A 106 -5.73 -22.88 -31.58
CA ASP A 106 -5.61 -22.01 -32.74
C ASP A 106 -6.98 -21.43 -33.08
N GLY A 107 -7.12 -20.11 -33.01
CA GLY A 107 -8.32 -19.40 -33.46
C GLY A 107 -8.47 -18.02 -32.84
N ASP A 108 -8.42 -16.99 -33.68
CA ASP A 108 -8.62 -15.57 -33.36
C ASP A 108 -9.92 -15.29 -32.59
N HIS A 109 -9.94 -15.40 -31.26
CA HIS A 109 -10.84 -14.71 -30.33
C HIS A 109 -10.25 -14.73 -28.91
N VAL A 110 -9.37 -13.77 -28.58
CA VAL A 110 -8.85 -13.58 -27.21
C VAL A 110 -9.93 -12.94 -26.33
N LEU A 111 -10.84 -13.77 -25.81
CA LEU A 111 -11.59 -13.45 -24.59
C LEU A 111 -10.77 -14.01 -23.43
N SER A 112 -10.26 -13.13 -22.60
CA SER A 112 -9.51 -13.50 -21.41
C SER A 112 -10.45 -14.02 -20.33
N ASP A 113 -10.39 -15.31 -20.08
CA ASP A 113 -11.19 -15.94 -19.04
C ASP A 113 -10.79 -15.45 -17.64
N HIS A 114 -11.80 -15.26 -16.80
CA HIS A 114 -11.65 -14.96 -15.38
C HIS A 114 -11.80 -16.23 -14.58
N VAL A 115 -10.93 -16.44 -13.59
CA VAL A 115 -10.96 -17.57 -12.68
C VAL A 115 -11.41 -17.09 -11.32
N LEU A 116 -12.48 -17.68 -10.81
CA LEU A 116 -12.90 -17.54 -9.42
C LEU A 116 -12.42 -18.77 -8.66
N THR A 117 -11.82 -18.56 -7.50
CA THR A 117 -11.25 -19.59 -6.64
C THR A 117 -11.79 -19.43 -5.24
N ALA A 118 -12.43 -20.47 -4.71
CA ALA A 118 -12.81 -20.58 -3.31
C ALA A 118 -11.59 -20.95 -2.48
N LEU A 119 -11.32 -20.16 -1.42
CA LEU A 119 -10.14 -20.28 -0.57
C LEU A 119 -10.54 -20.56 0.86
N ASP A 120 -9.66 -21.24 1.59
CA ASP A 120 -9.69 -21.26 3.05
C ASP A 120 -8.89 -20.09 3.64
N VAL A 121 -8.86 -19.99 4.97
CA VAL A 121 -8.13 -18.91 5.68
C VAL A 121 -6.61 -18.98 5.49
N SER A 122 -6.06 -20.14 5.13
CA SER A 122 -4.64 -20.31 4.82
C SER A 122 -4.30 -19.89 3.39
N GLY A 123 -5.31 -19.64 2.56
CA GLY A 123 -5.16 -19.37 1.13
C GLY A 123 -5.18 -20.63 0.27
N GLU A 124 -5.46 -21.80 0.83
CA GLU A 124 -5.54 -23.04 0.07
C GLU A 124 -6.81 -23.06 -0.78
N ALA A 125 -6.64 -23.34 -2.08
CA ALA A 125 -7.74 -23.41 -3.03
C ALA A 125 -8.39 -24.79 -3.00
N PHE A 126 -9.71 -24.83 -2.87
CA PHE A 126 -10.47 -26.09 -2.87
C PHE A 126 -11.72 -26.08 -3.76
N GLY A 127 -11.91 -25.02 -4.53
CA GLY A 127 -12.95 -24.93 -5.56
C GLY A 127 -12.62 -23.86 -6.58
N GLN A 128 -12.91 -24.10 -7.86
CA GLN A 128 -12.68 -23.14 -8.93
C GLN A 128 -13.85 -23.09 -9.92
N ARG A 129 -14.06 -21.91 -10.50
CA ARG A 129 -15.01 -21.68 -11.58
C ARG A 129 -14.42 -20.69 -12.58
N VAL A 130 -14.44 -21.06 -13.85
CA VAL A 130 -14.02 -20.18 -14.94
C VAL A 130 -15.24 -19.41 -15.48
N SER A 131 -15.04 -18.15 -15.81
CA SER A 131 -16.07 -17.25 -16.33
C SER A 131 -15.53 -16.45 -17.52
N PRO A 132 -16.23 -16.41 -18.67
CA PRO A 132 -15.81 -15.63 -19.82
C PRO A 132 -16.00 -14.11 -19.61
N THR A 133 -16.75 -13.71 -18.59
CA THR A 133 -16.99 -12.31 -18.22
C THR A 133 -16.44 -11.98 -16.84
N ALA A 134 -16.17 -10.69 -16.61
CA ALA A 134 -15.73 -10.20 -15.30
C ALA A 134 -16.72 -10.63 -14.20
N PRO A 135 -16.25 -11.34 -13.17
CA PRO A 135 -17.12 -11.89 -12.14
C PRO A 135 -17.75 -10.79 -11.29
N THR A 136 -19.03 -10.98 -10.98
CA THR A 136 -19.79 -10.10 -10.10
C THR A 136 -19.71 -10.59 -8.65
N LEU A 137 -20.10 -9.73 -7.70
CA LEU A 137 -20.29 -10.13 -6.30
C LEU A 137 -21.24 -11.34 -6.16
N ALA A 138 -22.27 -11.42 -7.00
CA ALA A 138 -23.22 -12.53 -6.98
C ALA A 138 -22.58 -13.85 -7.46
N ASP A 139 -21.65 -13.78 -8.41
CA ASP A 139 -20.91 -14.95 -8.88
C ASP A 139 -19.97 -15.49 -7.79
N ALA A 140 -19.26 -14.59 -7.11
CA ALA A 140 -18.39 -14.93 -6.00
C ALA A 140 -19.20 -15.53 -4.84
N ALA A 141 -20.31 -14.89 -4.44
CA ALA A 141 -21.20 -15.42 -3.41
C ALA A 141 -21.74 -16.81 -3.79
N GLY A 142 -22.16 -17.01 -5.05
CA GLY A 142 -22.65 -18.30 -5.52
C GLY A 142 -21.60 -19.41 -5.45
N LEU A 143 -20.33 -19.10 -5.75
CA LEU A 143 -19.22 -20.04 -5.60
C LEU A 143 -18.91 -20.33 -4.12
N GLY A 144 -18.90 -19.28 -3.29
CA GLY A 144 -18.68 -19.40 -1.85
C GLY A 144 -19.72 -20.29 -1.18
N GLU A 145 -21.02 -20.09 -1.45
CA GLU A 145 -22.08 -20.95 -0.90
C GLU A 145 -22.01 -22.40 -1.43
N LEU A 146 -21.60 -22.61 -2.68
CA LEU A 146 -21.44 -23.94 -3.26
C LEU A 146 -20.38 -24.77 -2.53
N HIS A 147 -19.27 -24.12 -2.17
CA HIS A 147 -18.13 -24.76 -1.54
C HIS A 147 -18.10 -24.58 -0.01
N GLN A 148 -19.07 -23.87 0.58
CA GLN A 148 -19.05 -23.45 1.99
C GLN A 148 -17.76 -22.69 2.35
N ALA A 149 -17.29 -21.85 1.41
CA ALA A 149 -16.12 -21.01 1.59
C ALA A 149 -16.54 -19.62 2.09
N ASP A 150 -15.78 -19.07 3.03
CA ASP A 150 -15.95 -17.68 3.49
C ASP A 150 -15.24 -16.67 2.57
N TYR A 151 -14.33 -17.15 1.72
CA TYR A 151 -13.48 -16.32 0.87
C TYR A 151 -13.49 -16.83 -0.57
N VAL A 152 -13.60 -15.88 -1.50
CA VAL A 152 -13.46 -16.15 -2.93
C VAL A 152 -12.56 -15.10 -3.54
N VAL A 153 -11.55 -15.54 -4.29
CA VAL A 153 -10.68 -14.66 -5.06
C VAL A 153 -11.02 -14.79 -6.52
N ALA A 154 -11.14 -13.67 -7.23
CA ALA A 154 -11.36 -13.66 -8.65
C ALA A 154 -10.26 -12.88 -9.37
N GLY A 155 -9.63 -13.50 -10.35
CA GLY A 155 -8.58 -12.89 -11.16
C GLY A 155 -8.76 -13.25 -12.62
N ARG A 156 -7.98 -12.60 -13.48
CA ARG A 156 -7.83 -13.01 -14.88
C ARG A 156 -6.77 -14.14 -14.93
N GLY A 157 -6.83 -15.02 -15.93
CA GLY A 157 -5.95 -16.19 -16.02
C GLY A 157 -4.43 -15.90 -16.07
N ASP A 158 -4.03 -14.63 -16.21
CA ASP A 158 -2.64 -14.15 -16.11
C ASP A 158 -2.17 -13.92 -14.66
N GLY A 159 -3.06 -13.93 -13.66
CA GLY A 159 -2.75 -14.09 -12.23
C GLY A 159 -2.20 -12.87 -11.48
N ASP A 160 -1.90 -11.76 -12.16
CA ASP A 160 -1.17 -10.63 -11.54
C ASP A 160 -2.01 -9.77 -10.58
N LEU A 161 -3.32 -9.66 -10.82
CA LEU A 161 -4.24 -8.87 -9.99
C LEU A 161 -5.53 -9.64 -9.77
N VAL A 162 -6.04 -9.54 -8.55
CA VAL A 162 -7.21 -10.25 -8.09
C VAL A 162 -8.13 -9.35 -7.26
N THR A 163 -9.39 -9.74 -7.19
CA THR A 163 -10.40 -9.19 -6.29
C THR A 163 -10.75 -10.24 -5.25
N LEU A 164 -10.58 -9.88 -3.98
CA LEU A 164 -10.98 -10.67 -2.82
C LEU A 164 -12.41 -10.32 -2.40
N TYR A 165 -13.25 -11.35 -2.36
CA TYR A 165 -14.59 -11.33 -1.82
C TYR A 165 -14.61 -12.08 -0.50
N GLY A 166 -15.35 -11.54 0.47
CA GLY A 166 -15.45 -12.12 1.80
C GLY A 166 -16.89 -12.11 2.30
N ARG A 167 -17.26 -13.19 2.98
CA ARG A 167 -18.49 -13.31 3.77
C ARG A 167 -18.23 -12.79 5.17
N ASP A 168 -19.01 -11.83 5.66
CA ASP A 168 -18.89 -11.37 7.04
C ASP A 168 -19.52 -12.36 8.05
N ALA A 169 -19.36 -12.11 9.35
CA ALA A 169 -19.92 -12.95 10.41
C ALA A 169 -21.46 -13.01 10.40
N GLY A 170 -22.12 -12.03 9.78
CA GLY A 170 -23.57 -11.98 9.58
C GLY A 170 -24.02 -12.74 8.32
N GLY A 171 -23.08 -13.24 7.53
CA GLY A 171 -23.31 -14.00 6.31
C GLY A 171 -23.45 -13.15 5.05
N SER A 172 -23.18 -11.84 5.10
CA SER A 172 -23.26 -10.94 3.95
C SER A 172 -21.95 -10.92 3.18
N TRP A 173 -22.03 -10.98 1.85
CA TRP A 173 -20.88 -10.93 0.97
C TRP A 173 -20.52 -9.49 0.58
N SER A 174 -19.22 -9.18 0.54
CA SER A 174 -18.71 -7.88 0.10
C SER A 174 -17.36 -8.00 -0.60
N VAL A 175 -16.99 -6.97 -1.34
CA VAL A 175 -15.62 -6.82 -1.87
C VAL A 175 -14.73 -6.33 -0.73
N VAL A 176 -13.76 -7.16 -0.33
CA VAL A 176 -12.83 -6.84 0.76
C VAL A 176 -11.61 -6.09 0.21
N ALA A 177 -11.08 -6.54 -0.93
CA ALA A 177 -10.04 -5.81 -1.66
C ALA A 177 -10.22 -6.04 -3.16
N ALA A 178 -10.03 -4.99 -3.94
CA ALA A 178 -10.09 -5.06 -5.40
C ALA A 178 -8.76 -4.63 -6.02
N ASP A 179 -8.40 -5.27 -7.13
CA ASP A 179 -7.20 -4.97 -7.93
C ASP A 179 -5.91 -5.01 -7.11
N VAL A 180 -5.74 -6.08 -6.33
CA VAL A 180 -4.56 -6.33 -5.51
C VAL A 180 -3.81 -7.55 -6.04
N ASP A 181 -2.50 -7.61 -5.86
CA ASP A 181 -1.76 -8.85 -6.09
C ASP A 181 -2.17 -9.94 -5.10
N VAL A 182 -1.89 -11.20 -5.44
CA VAL A 182 -2.27 -12.39 -4.65
C VAL A 182 -1.71 -12.32 -3.22
N GLU A 183 -0.45 -11.92 -3.03
CA GLU A 183 0.16 -11.77 -1.70
C GLU A 183 -0.61 -10.77 -0.83
N THR A 184 -1.02 -9.64 -1.42
CA THR A 184 -1.82 -8.63 -0.75
C THR A 184 -3.23 -9.15 -0.46
N ALA A 185 -3.82 -9.94 -1.37
CA ALA A 185 -5.11 -10.58 -1.14
C ALA A 185 -5.05 -11.56 0.04
N GLU A 186 -3.99 -12.36 0.18
CA GLU A 186 -3.77 -13.24 1.34
C GLU A 186 -3.61 -12.44 2.64
N GLU A 187 -2.83 -11.35 2.62
CA GLU A 187 -2.66 -10.46 3.77
C GLU A 187 -3.98 -9.81 4.21
N VAL A 188 -4.83 -9.43 3.28
CA VAL A 188 -6.15 -8.84 3.56
C VAL A 188 -7.17 -9.90 3.94
N CYS A 189 -7.09 -11.11 3.37
CA CYS A 189 -7.93 -12.26 3.74
C CYS A 189 -7.75 -12.60 5.21
N LEU A 190 -6.50 -12.73 5.67
CA LEU A 190 -6.20 -13.03 7.06
C LEU A 190 -6.61 -11.88 8.02
N TRP A 191 -6.51 -10.63 7.58
CA TRP A 191 -7.05 -9.50 8.34
C TRP A 191 -8.57 -9.57 8.46
N PHE A 192 -9.25 -9.87 7.37
CA PHE A 192 -10.70 -9.97 7.34
C PHE A 192 -11.17 -11.13 8.23
N ASP A 193 -10.53 -12.29 8.15
CA ASP A 193 -10.75 -13.43 9.07
C ASP A 193 -10.60 -13.03 10.53
N LEU A 194 -9.47 -12.40 10.90
CA LEU A 194 -9.22 -11.91 12.25
C LEU A 194 -10.37 -11.04 12.78
N THR A 195 -10.96 -10.21 11.92
CA THR A 195 -11.98 -9.25 12.32
C THR A 195 -13.41 -9.79 12.29
N GLN A 196 -13.69 -10.83 11.50
CA GLN A 196 -15.04 -11.36 11.29
C GLN A 196 -15.24 -12.76 11.89
N HIS A 197 -14.25 -13.64 11.77
CA HIS A 197 -14.43 -15.07 11.97
C HIS A 197 -13.59 -15.66 13.09
N TYR A 198 -12.45 -15.05 13.44
CA TYR A 198 -11.58 -15.56 14.49
C TYR A 198 -12.31 -15.61 15.85
N ARG A 199 -12.34 -16.80 16.48
CA ARG A 199 -13.04 -17.03 17.76
C ARG A 199 -12.12 -17.26 18.96
N GLY A 200 -10.82 -17.12 18.76
CA GLY A 200 -9.80 -17.51 19.74
C GLY A 200 -9.17 -18.86 19.43
N ARG A 201 -8.15 -19.22 20.20
CA ARG A 201 -7.38 -20.44 19.95
C ARG A 201 -8.24 -21.65 20.29
N SER A 202 -8.43 -22.56 19.34
CA SER A 202 -9.03 -23.85 19.68
C SER A 202 -8.05 -24.63 20.56
N ALA A 203 -8.52 -25.17 21.69
CA ALA A 203 -7.72 -26.08 22.50
C ALA A 203 -7.22 -27.22 21.61
N ALA A 204 -5.90 -27.34 21.48
CA ALA A 204 -5.28 -28.28 20.57
C ALA A 204 -5.75 -29.73 20.82
N GLY A 205 -6.32 -30.36 19.79
CA GLY A 205 -6.24 -31.79 19.53
C GLY A 205 -7.13 -32.76 20.32
N THR A 206 -8.37 -33.00 19.84
CA THR A 206 -9.07 -34.30 20.02
C THR A 206 -9.90 -34.72 18.79
N GLY A 207 -9.61 -34.16 17.61
CA GLY A 207 -10.17 -34.66 16.35
C GLY A 207 -9.17 -35.58 15.65
N PRO A 208 -9.57 -36.77 15.16
CA PRO A 208 -8.68 -37.61 14.35
C PRO A 208 -8.49 -36.91 13.00
N GLY A 209 -7.33 -36.27 12.80
CA GLY A 209 -7.03 -35.60 11.52
C GLY A 209 -6.02 -34.48 11.52
N GLY A 210 -5.35 -34.14 12.64
CA GLY A 210 -4.11 -33.34 12.62
C GLY A 210 -4.07 -32.12 11.69
N ARG A 211 -5.14 -31.32 11.63
CA ARG A 211 -5.11 -30.05 10.88
C ARG A 211 -4.10 -29.12 11.53
N ALA A 212 -3.26 -28.48 10.71
CA ALA A 212 -2.37 -27.42 11.15
C ALA A 212 -3.17 -26.32 11.90
N GLY A 213 -2.58 -25.74 12.95
CA GLY A 213 -3.21 -24.67 13.74
C GLY A 213 -3.53 -23.43 12.90
N HIS A 214 -4.41 -22.55 13.39
CA HIS A 214 -4.77 -21.34 12.66
C HIS A 214 -3.53 -20.43 12.47
N PRO A 215 -3.36 -19.73 11.32
CA PRO A 215 -2.15 -18.94 11.05
C PRO A 215 -1.84 -17.82 12.07
N LEU A 216 -2.83 -17.44 12.88
CA LEU A 216 -2.74 -16.43 13.93
C LEU A 216 -2.58 -17.00 15.35
N ASP A 217 -2.56 -18.33 15.51
CA ASP A 217 -2.44 -18.98 16.83
C ASP A 217 -1.02 -18.89 17.41
N HIS A 218 -0.04 -18.38 16.66
CA HIS A 218 1.35 -18.25 17.10
C HIS A 218 1.81 -16.80 17.02
N VAL A 219 2.14 -16.22 18.18
CA VAL A 219 2.69 -14.86 18.27
C VAL A 219 4.21 -14.91 18.15
N PRO A 220 4.81 -14.22 17.16
CA PRO A 220 6.27 -14.11 17.08
C PRO A 220 6.83 -13.45 18.34
N THR A 221 7.88 -14.04 18.91
CA THR A 221 8.56 -13.45 20.08
C THR A 221 9.21 -12.12 19.67
N PRO A 222 9.02 -11.04 20.45
CA PRO A 222 9.65 -9.75 20.15
C PRO A 222 11.18 -9.83 20.28
N GLU A 223 11.89 -9.17 19.36
CA GLU A 223 13.37 -9.10 19.33
C GLU A 223 13.97 -8.38 20.56
N GLY A 224 13.18 -7.53 21.25
CA GLY A 224 13.60 -6.75 22.42
C GLY A 224 13.41 -7.42 23.79
N GLY A 225 13.04 -8.70 23.83
CA GLY A 225 12.76 -9.42 25.07
C GLY A 225 11.35 -9.17 25.63
N ARG A 226 11.02 -9.86 26.73
CA ARG A 226 9.69 -9.79 27.36
C ARG A 226 9.59 -8.61 28.33
N MET A 227 8.45 -7.94 28.34
CA MET A 227 8.17 -6.83 29.26
C MET A 227 7.98 -7.32 30.69
N THR A 228 8.37 -6.52 31.69
CA THR A 228 8.11 -6.79 33.11
C THR A 228 6.70 -6.34 33.54
N ALA A 229 6.15 -6.96 34.59
CA ALA A 229 4.84 -6.61 35.14
C ALA A 229 4.76 -5.12 35.55
N ASP A 230 5.78 -4.63 36.27
CA ASP A 230 5.84 -3.23 36.72
C ASP A 230 5.79 -2.24 35.56
N ARG A 231 6.42 -2.59 34.44
CA ARG A 231 6.40 -1.76 33.23
C ARG A 231 5.03 -1.76 32.59
N ALA A 232 4.36 -2.92 32.52
CA ALA A 232 3.00 -3.02 32.01
C ALA A 232 2.01 -2.19 32.85
N VAL A 233 2.06 -2.29 34.18
CA VAL A 233 1.25 -1.48 35.11
C VAL A 233 1.53 0.01 34.91
N SER A 234 2.80 0.40 34.76
CA SER A 234 3.18 1.81 34.54
C SER A 234 2.57 2.38 33.25
N LEU A 235 2.56 1.61 32.15
CA LEU A 235 1.95 2.02 30.88
C LEU A 235 0.43 2.20 31.01
N VAL A 236 -0.24 1.33 31.76
CA VAL A 236 -1.68 1.43 32.01
C VAL A 236 -2.02 2.64 32.88
N VAL A 237 -1.24 2.91 33.92
CA VAL A 237 -1.42 4.12 34.76
C VAL A 237 -1.22 5.40 33.94
N GLU A 238 -0.22 5.44 33.06
CA GLU A 238 -0.01 6.57 32.15
C GLU A 238 -1.22 6.75 31.23
N ARG A 239 -1.74 5.66 30.65
CA ARG A 239 -2.92 5.65 29.79
C ARG A 239 -4.17 6.16 30.48
N ILE A 240 -4.45 5.69 31.70
CA ILE A 240 -5.61 6.12 32.52
C ILE A 240 -5.55 7.63 32.77
N ARG A 241 -4.37 8.14 33.18
CA ARG A 241 -4.17 9.57 33.44
C ARG A 241 -4.31 10.41 32.17
N ALA A 242 -3.71 9.97 31.06
CA ALA A 242 -3.75 10.68 29.80
C ALA A 242 -5.18 10.81 29.24
N ARG A 243 -5.99 9.75 29.37
CA ARG A 243 -7.39 9.73 28.92
C ARG A 243 -8.39 10.19 29.96
N ARG A 244 -7.96 10.49 31.20
CA ARG A 244 -8.81 10.83 32.34
C ARG A 244 -9.93 9.79 32.54
N LEU A 245 -9.56 8.51 32.45
CA LEU A 245 -10.50 7.42 32.68
C LEU A 245 -10.84 7.33 34.17
N ASP A 246 -12.09 7.02 34.47
CA ASP A 246 -12.55 6.75 35.84
C ASP A 246 -12.17 5.32 36.23
N HIS A 247 -10.86 5.10 36.43
CA HIS A 247 -10.27 3.79 36.76
C HIS A 247 -9.16 3.97 37.81
N PRO A 248 -9.02 3.06 38.80
CA PRO A 248 -7.98 3.19 39.82
C PRO A 248 -6.57 3.10 39.23
N THR A 249 -5.65 3.90 39.78
CA THR A 249 -4.23 3.89 39.37
C THR A 249 -3.30 3.24 40.39
N ARG A 250 -3.85 2.60 41.43
CA ARG A 250 -3.11 1.92 42.51
C ARG A 250 -3.71 0.54 42.74
N GLY A 251 -2.90 -0.42 43.19
CA GLY A 251 -3.35 -1.78 43.47
C GLY A 251 -3.73 -2.59 42.24
N LEU A 252 -3.22 -2.23 41.05
CA LEU A 252 -3.47 -2.99 39.83
C LEU A 252 -2.67 -4.31 39.86
N ALA A 253 -3.32 -5.40 39.47
CA ALA A 253 -2.68 -6.69 39.21
C ALA A 253 -2.29 -6.80 37.74
N ALA A 254 -1.29 -7.64 37.45
CA ALA A 254 -0.82 -7.90 36.11
C ALA A 254 -0.54 -9.41 35.93
N ASP A 255 -1.35 -10.06 35.10
CA ASP A 255 -1.22 -11.49 34.80
C ASP A 255 -0.55 -11.69 33.45
N ARG A 256 0.37 -12.65 33.37
CA ARG A 256 1.15 -12.92 32.15
C ARG A 256 0.39 -13.87 31.22
N PHE A 257 0.36 -13.54 29.93
CA PHE A 257 -0.07 -14.45 28.85
C PHE A 257 0.94 -14.46 27.68
N GLU A 258 0.64 -15.20 26.60
CA GLU A 258 1.56 -15.43 25.48
C GLU A 258 2.06 -14.11 24.86
N ALA A 259 1.16 -13.19 24.54
CA ALA A 259 1.48 -11.94 23.84
C ALA A 259 1.85 -10.75 24.76
N GLY A 260 1.74 -10.91 26.09
CA GLY A 260 2.02 -9.82 27.03
C GLY A 260 1.35 -9.97 28.41
N TRP A 261 0.73 -8.89 28.90
CA TRP A 261 0.18 -8.77 30.25
C TRP A 261 -1.28 -8.30 30.26
N SER A 262 -2.12 -8.93 31.07
CA SER A 262 -3.48 -8.51 31.38
C SER A 262 -3.47 -7.73 32.69
N VAL A 263 -3.78 -6.43 32.64
CA VAL A 263 -3.73 -5.51 33.78
C VAL A 263 -5.13 -5.07 34.17
N TYR A 264 -5.49 -5.28 35.43
CA TYR A 264 -6.83 -4.99 35.95
C TYR A 264 -6.80 -4.60 37.42
N ALA A 265 -7.89 -4.00 37.89
CA ALA A 265 -8.15 -3.77 39.30
C ALA A 265 -8.80 -5.02 39.92
N PRO A 266 -8.15 -5.70 40.88
CA PRO A 266 -8.73 -6.84 41.58
C PRO A 266 -10.06 -6.47 42.24
N VAL A 267 -10.97 -7.44 42.34
CA VAL A 267 -12.17 -7.32 43.18
C VAL A 267 -11.96 -8.21 44.37
N ASP A 268 -12.06 -7.64 45.56
CA ASP A 268 -12.18 -8.43 46.78
C ASP A 268 -13.57 -9.06 46.79
N VAL A 269 -13.64 -10.35 46.50
CA VAL A 269 -14.86 -11.15 46.63
C VAL A 269 -14.76 -11.91 47.94
N ASP A 270 -15.79 -11.82 48.80
CA ASP A 270 -15.84 -12.63 50.01
C ASP A 270 -16.09 -14.09 49.62
N GLU A 271 -15.04 -14.91 49.62
CA GLU A 271 -15.09 -16.34 49.30
C GLU A 271 -16.00 -17.14 50.27
N SER A 272 -16.39 -16.53 51.39
CA SER A 272 -17.28 -17.11 52.39
C SER A 272 -18.77 -17.00 51.99
N ASP A 273 -19.11 -16.15 51.03
CA ASP A 273 -20.47 -15.96 50.53
C ASP A 273 -20.63 -16.58 49.11
N PRO A 274 -21.36 -17.71 48.99
CA PRO A 274 -21.64 -18.35 47.70
C PRO A 274 -22.35 -17.46 46.68
N MET A 275 -22.94 -16.34 47.10
CA MET A 275 -23.66 -15.39 46.24
C MET A 275 -22.83 -14.15 45.87
N ALA A 276 -21.63 -13.96 46.42
CA ALA A 276 -20.79 -12.78 46.18
C ALA A 276 -20.35 -12.60 44.72
N PHE A 277 -20.43 -13.66 43.89
CA PHE A 277 -20.19 -13.56 42.45
C PHE A 277 -21.23 -12.70 41.71
N LEU A 278 -22.45 -12.58 42.24
CA LEU A 278 -23.49 -11.70 41.67
C LEU A 278 -23.19 -10.22 41.88
N ASP A 279 -22.38 -9.92 42.89
CA ASP A 279 -21.96 -8.56 43.23
C ASP A 279 -20.67 -8.15 42.49
N MET A 280 -20.07 -9.04 41.69
CA MET A 280 -18.93 -8.68 40.85
C MET A 280 -19.37 -7.66 39.78
N PRO A 281 -18.80 -6.45 39.77
CA PRO A 281 -19.13 -5.46 38.75
C PRO A 281 -18.64 -5.94 37.38
N VAL A 282 -19.58 -6.26 36.49
CA VAL A 282 -19.37 -6.57 35.07
C VAL A 282 -19.22 -5.29 34.25
N GLY A 283 -18.43 -5.34 33.17
CA GLY A 283 -18.26 -4.20 32.27
C GLY A 283 -17.17 -3.19 32.68
N ARG A 284 -16.32 -3.54 33.64
CA ARG A 284 -15.12 -2.77 34.01
C ARG A 284 -14.04 -2.87 32.94
N SER A 285 -13.23 -1.82 32.79
CA SER A 285 -12.06 -1.80 31.92
C SER A 285 -10.98 -2.78 32.40
N VAL A 286 -10.50 -3.60 31.48
CA VAL A 286 -9.29 -4.43 31.59
C VAL A 286 -8.33 -3.97 30.50
N PHE A 287 -7.03 -3.92 30.79
CA PHE A 287 -6.03 -3.42 29.85
C PHE A 287 -5.08 -4.54 29.44
N LEU A 288 -5.05 -4.85 28.14
CA LEU A 288 -4.11 -5.79 27.55
C LEU A 288 -2.88 -5.03 27.05
N VAL A 289 -1.70 -5.45 27.49
CA VAL A 289 -0.42 -4.79 27.20
C VAL A 289 0.50 -5.77 26.47
N SER A 290 0.86 -5.48 25.22
CA SER A 290 1.84 -6.30 24.49
C SER A 290 3.26 -6.09 25.02
N ASP A 291 4.16 -7.02 24.75
CA ASP A 291 5.58 -6.91 25.14
C ASP A 291 6.33 -5.71 24.52
N VAL A 292 5.82 -5.09 23.45
CA VAL A 292 6.42 -3.85 22.91
C VAL A 292 5.74 -2.58 23.44
N GLY A 293 4.70 -2.72 24.26
CA GLY A 293 4.03 -1.60 24.93
C GLY A 293 2.71 -1.15 24.31
N ARG A 294 2.15 -1.87 23.33
CA ARG A 294 0.77 -1.59 22.86
C ARG A 294 -0.21 -1.83 24.00
N VAL A 295 -1.03 -0.84 24.32
CA VAL A 295 -2.08 -0.93 25.35
C VAL A 295 -3.47 -0.86 24.72
N LYS A 296 -4.24 -1.94 24.85
CA LYS A 296 -5.64 -2.05 24.42
C LYS A 296 -6.56 -2.13 25.63
N GLU A 297 -7.59 -1.30 25.65
CA GLU A 297 -8.66 -1.37 26.65
C GLU A 297 -9.74 -2.33 26.15
N THR A 298 -10.16 -3.24 27.01
CA THR A 298 -11.25 -4.19 26.78
C THR A 298 -12.21 -4.20 27.97
N SER A 299 -13.37 -4.81 27.79
CA SER A 299 -14.37 -4.96 28.85
C SER A 299 -14.20 -6.32 29.53
N SER A 300 -14.29 -6.34 30.86
CA SER A 300 -14.41 -7.57 31.67
C SER A 300 -15.67 -8.39 31.39
N ALA A 301 -16.60 -7.88 30.57
CA ALA A 301 -17.71 -8.68 30.05
C ALA A 301 -17.28 -9.71 28.99
N ILE A 302 -16.10 -9.52 28.39
CA ILE A 302 -15.48 -10.51 27.50
C ILE A 302 -14.64 -11.45 28.39
N PRO A 303 -14.81 -12.79 28.28
CA PRO A 303 -13.99 -13.74 29.02
C PRO A 303 -12.49 -13.46 28.84
N PRO A 304 -11.68 -13.49 29.92
CA PRO A 304 -10.26 -13.12 29.86
C PRO A 304 -9.49 -13.87 28.77
N GLN A 305 -9.65 -15.20 28.72
CA GLN A 305 -8.99 -16.04 27.72
C GLN A 305 -9.38 -15.65 26.27
N GLN A 306 -10.64 -15.33 26.03
CA GLN A 306 -11.08 -14.88 24.71
C GLN A 306 -10.49 -13.50 24.34
N ALA A 307 -10.43 -12.58 25.30
CA ALA A 307 -9.83 -11.26 25.08
C ALA A 307 -8.32 -11.35 24.83
N GLU A 308 -7.63 -12.21 25.58
CA GLU A 308 -6.20 -12.51 25.45
C GLU A 308 -5.88 -13.15 24.10
N ASP A 309 -6.63 -14.17 23.68
CA ASP A 309 -6.46 -14.84 22.38
C ASP A 309 -6.68 -13.88 21.22
N MET A 310 -7.72 -13.04 21.28
CA MET A 310 -7.99 -12.04 20.25
C MET A 310 -6.86 -11.00 20.16
N PHE A 311 -6.35 -10.55 21.30
CA PHE A 311 -5.22 -9.62 21.32
C PHE A 311 -3.92 -10.27 20.83
N ALA A 312 -3.69 -11.54 21.19
CA ALA A 312 -2.58 -12.32 20.70
C ALA A 312 -2.64 -12.47 19.17
N ALA A 313 -3.81 -12.77 18.62
CA ALA A 313 -4.02 -12.88 17.17
C ALA A 313 -3.80 -11.55 16.43
N GLU A 314 -4.18 -10.41 17.03
CA GLU A 314 -3.86 -9.08 16.48
C GLU A 314 -2.34 -8.82 16.46
N GLU A 315 -1.63 -9.14 17.55
CA GLU A 315 -0.17 -9.01 17.59
C GLU A 315 0.51 -9.97 16.62
N ALA A 316 0.03 -11.21 16.51
CA ALA A 316 0.50 -12.20 15.55
C ALA A 316 0.33 -11.69 14.12
N TYR A 317 -0.85 -11.15 13.78
CA TYR A 317 -1.13 -10.60 12.47
C TYR A 317 -0.17 -9.45 12.13
N VAL A 318 0.03 -8.50 13.05
CA VAL A 318 0.90 -7.35 12.80
C VAL A 318 2.35 -7.77 12.60
N ARG A 319 2.85 -8.72 13.40
CA ARG A 319 4.27 -9.09 13.47
C ARG A 319 4.66 -10.28 12.61
N ARG A 320 3.71 -10.98 12.01
CA ARG A 320 4.01 -12.18 11.24
C ARG A 320 5.01 -11.87 10.14
N LYS A 321 5.92 -12.81 9.90
CA LYS A 321 6.64 -12.84 8.63
C LYS A 321 5.66 -13.24 7.52
N PRO A 322 5.71 -12.60 6.33
CA PRO A 322 4.93 -13.03 5.17
C PRO A 322 5.15 -14.52 4.84
N ALA A 323 4.18 -15.13 4.15
CA ALA A 323 4.21 -16.56 3.84
C ALA A 323 5.46 -16.97 3.05
N GLU A 324 5.92 -16.14 2.12
CA GLU A 324 7.15 -16.37 1.34
C GLU A 324 8.41 -16.42 2.22
N GLU A 325 8.53 -15.51 3.20
CA GLU A 325 9.66 -15.51 4.14
C GLU A 325 9.62 -16.70 5.11
N ARG A 326 8.42 -17.11 5.51
CA ARG A 326 8.21 -18.33 6.29
C ARG A 326 8.60 -19.55 5.47
N PHE A 327 8.12 -19.68 4.24
CA PHE A 327 8.48 -20.76 3.33
C PHE A 327 10.00 -20.83 3.11
N MET A 328 10.66 -19.70 2.84
CA MET A 328 12.11 -19.66 2.66
C MET A 328 12.89 -19.95 3.96
N ALA A 329 12.33 -19.62 5.13
CA ALA A 329 12.91 -19.97 6.42
C ALA A 329 12.71 -21.46 6.75
N ASP A 330 11.51 -21.99 6.58
CA ASP A 330 11.17 -23.40 6.81
C ASP A 330 11.95 -24.30 5.85
N LEU A 331 12.07 -23.91 4.58
CA LEU A 331 12.91 -24.59 3.59
C LEU A 331 14.38 -24.57 4.00
N ARG A 332 14.89 -23.44 4.50
CA ARG A 332 16.26 -23.33 5.00
C ARG A 332 16.48 -24.24 6.21
N ASP A 333 15.58 -24.22 7.17
CA ASP A 333 15.67 -25.02 8.38
C ASP A 333 15.60 -26.52 8.06
N GLU A 334 14.75 -26.91 7.10
CA GLU A 334 14.66 -28.28 6.61
C GLU A 334 15.91 -28.73 5.85
N VAL A 335 16.48 -27.86 5.00
CA VAL A 335 17.77 -28.13 4.33
C VAL A 335 18.90 -28.26 5.36
N MET A 336 18.96 -27.39 6.37
CA MET A 336 19.95 -27.47 7.45
C MET A 336 19.77 -28.73 8.31
N ARG A 337 18.54 -29.16 8.55
CA ARG A 337 18.21 -30.41 9.26
C ARG A 337 18.66 -31.63 8.47
N LEU A 338 18.42 -31.65 7.15
CA LEU A 338 18.83 -32.73 6.25
C LEU A 338 20.36 -32.79 6.09
N ASP A 339 21.03 -31.65 6.01
CA ASP A 339 22.50 -31.55 6.00
C ASP A 339 23.09 -32.07 7.31
N SER A 340 22.49 -31.70 8.46
CA SER A 340 22.91 -32.19 9.77
C SER A 340 22.68 -33.69 9.97
N ALA A 341 21.70 -34.27 9.24
CA ALA A 341 21.40 -35.70 9.26
C ALA A 341 22.24 -36.52 8.26
N SER A 342 22.90 -35.85 7.31
CA SER A 342 23.73 -36.49 6.29
C SER A 342 25.21 -36.38 6.68
N GLU A 343 25.71 -37.34 7.47
CA GLU A 343 27.15 -37.47 7.73
C GLU A 343 27.93 -37.74 6.44
N GLY A 344 28.46 -36.68 5.81
CA GLY A 344 29.57 -36.79 4.87
C GLY A 344 29.27 -36.86 3.37
N SER A 345 28.31 -36.07 2.85
CA SER A 345 28.24 -35.77 1.42
C SER A 345 28.42 -34.28 1.15
N ALA A 346 29.13 -33.96 0.07
CA ALA A 346 29.75 -32.67 -0.22
C ALA A 346 28.78 -31.48 -0.06
N GLY A 347 29.16 -30.58 0.84
CA GLY A 347 28.38 -29.39 1.20
C GLY A 347 28.06 -28.53 -0.03
N ILE A 348 26.78 -28.18 -0.14
CA ILE A 348 26.33 -27.05 -0.94
C ILE A 348 26.87 -25.81 -0.22
N SER A 349 28.11 -25.46 -0.53
CA SER A 349 28.71 -24.23 -0.05
C SER A 349 27.96 -23.06 -0.67
N SER A 350 27.38 -22.24 0.22
CA SER A 350 26.94 -20.87 -0.04
C SER A 350 25.67 -20.69 -0.88
N PHE A 351 24.51 -21.01 -0.31
CA PHE A 351 23.28 -20.30 -0.69
C PHE A 351 23.27 -18.95 0.06
N THR A 352 23.93 -17.94 -0.51
CA THR A 352 23.78 -16.56 -0.04
C THR A 352 22.38 -16.11 -0.41
N ILE A 353 21.43 -16.22 0.54
CA ILE A 353 20.17 -15.50 0.45
C ILE A 353 20.53 -14.04 0.67
N GLU A 354 20.66 -13.28 -0.44
CA GLU A 354 20.64 -11.83 -0.35
C GLU A 354 19.37 -11.44 0.41
N PRO A 355 19.46 -10.62 1.47
CA PRO A 355 18.27 -10.16 2.18
C PRO A 355 17.32 -9.56 1.14
N ALA A 356 16.06 -9.97 1.16
CA ALA A 356 15.02 -9.49 0.26
C ALA A 356 15.16 -7.98 0.11
N ALA A 357 15.51 -7.54 -1.11
CA ALA A 357 15.98 -6.20 -1.40
C ALA A 357 15.03 -5.15 -0.81
N GLU A 358 15.56 -4.06 -0.26
CA GLU A 358 14.78 -2.96 0.34
C GLU A 358 13.58 -2.51 -0.54
N GLU A 359 13.72 -2.61 -1.86
CA GLU A 359 12.68 -2.34 -2.86
C GLU A 359 11.44 -3.23 -2.69
N LEU A 360 11.60 -4.48 -2.27
CA LEU A 360 10.54 -5.46 -2.05
C LEU A 360 9.77 -5.19 -0.76
N VAL A 361 10.47 -4.85 0.33
CA VAL A 361 9.84 -4.40 1.59
C VAL A 361 9.04 -3.11 1.36
N ALA A 362 9.62 -2.15 0.64
CA ALA A 362 8.93 -0.91 0.28
C ALA A 362 7.71 -1.17 -0.61
N ALA A 363 7.81 -2.08 -1.59
CA ALA A 363 6.69 -2.48 -2.44
C ALA A 363 5.56 -3.11 -1.61
N ARG A 364 5.87 -4.03 -0.69
CA ARG A 364 4.88 -4.68 0.20
C ARG A 364 4.17 -3.67 1.11
N ALA A 365 4.93 -2.78 1.77
CA ALA A 365 4.33 -1.73 2.60
C ALA A 365 3.45 -0.77 1.78
N SER A 366 3.83 -0.49 0.54
CA SER A 366 3.05 0.36 -0.39
C SER A 366 1.78 -0.33 -0.89
N ARG A 367 1.81 -1.64 -1.13
CA ARG A 367 0.66 -2.43 -1.61
C ARG A 367 -0.54 -2.40 -0.65
N LEU A 368 -0.30 -2.37 0.66
CA LEU A 368 -1.37 -2.27 1.68
C LEU A 368 -2.12 -0.93 1.70
N ILE A 369 -1.58 0.13 1.08
CA ILE A 369 -2.23 1.45 1.04
C ILE A 369 -3.56 1.40 0.29
N THR A 370 -3.64 0.63 -0.80
CA THR A 370 -4.87 0.52 -1.59
C THR A 370 -5.99 -0.16 -0.80
N PRO A 371 -5.81 -1.37 -0.20
CA PRO A 371 -6.79 -1.97 0.70
C PRO A 371 -7.21 -1.05 1.85
N ILE A 372 -6.26 -0.36 2.50
CA ILE A 372 -6.57 0.59 3.58
C ILE A 372 -7.50 1.69 3.06
N ALA A 373 -7.18 2.29 1.91
CA ALA A 373 -8.02 3.33 1.31
C ALA A 373 -9.42 2.83 0.93
N GLN A 374 -9.51 1.63 0.34
CA GLN A 374 -10.78 0.99 -0.03
C GLN A 374 -11.65 0.75 1.19
N GLN A 375 -11.08 0.18 2.25
CA GLN A 375 -11.81 -0.10 3.47
C GLN A 375 -12.20 1.16 4.25
N LEU A 376 -11.35 2.19 4.27
CA LEU A 376 -11.73 3.50 4.82
C LEU A 376 -12.88 4.12 4.04
N ALA A 377 -12.89 4.00 2.72
CA ALA A 377 -13.97 4.53 1.87
C ALA A 377 -15.34 3.91 2.18
N LEU A 378 -15.39 2.65 2.63
CA LEU A 378 -16.64 1.98 3.06
C LEU A 378 -17.27 2.59 4.31
N LEU A 379 -16.49 3.33 5.11
CA LEU A 379 -16.98 4.07 6.28
C LEU A 379 -17.62 5.42 5.92
N GLY A 380 -17.53 5.83 4.66
CA GLY A 380 -17.99 7.13 4.21
C GLY A 380 -19.52 7.23 4.12
N PRO A 381 -20.11 8.38 4.47
CA PRO A 381 -21.54 8.60 4.31
C PRO A 381 -21.92 8.62 2.82
N PRO A 382 -23.14 8.18 2.43
CA PRO A 382 -23.56 8.16 1.03
C PRO A 382 -23.35 9.51 0.33
N GLY A 383 -22.71 9.50 -0.86
CA GLY A 383 -22.48 10.70 -1.67
C GLY A 383 -21.29 11.56 -1.28
N TRP A 384 -20.31 11.01 -0.56
CA TRP A 384 -19.01 11.66 -0.35
C TRP A 384 -18.21 11.76 -1.66
N ASP A 385 -17.41 12.83 -1.80
CA ASP A 385 -16.54 13.09 -2.97
C ASP A 385 -15.05 13.19 -2.60
N ARG A 386 -14.72 13.39 -1.32
CA ARG A 386 -13.36 13.36 -0.83
C ARG A 386 -13.29 12.74 0.55
N LEU A 387 -12.22 12.00 0.83
CA LEU A 387 -11.84 11.57 2.17
C LEU A 387 -10.39 11.95 2.45
N ALA A 388 -10.09 12.18 3.72
CA ALA A 388 -8.73 12.36 4.20
C ALA A 388 -8.61 11.63 5.55
N ALA A 389 -7.57 10.82 5.67
CA ALA A 389 -7.22 10.12 6.87
C ALA A 389 -5.81 10.53 7.30
N ALA A 390 -5.65 10.78 8.60
CA ALA A 390 -4.36 11.03 9.23
C ALA A 390 -4.17 10.05 10.38
N PHE A 391 -3.08 9.29 10.35
CA PHE A 391 -2.73 8.30 11.37
C PHE A 391 -1.39 8.69 11.99
N SER A 392 -1.37 8.97 13.28
CA SER A 392 -0.14 9.16 14.07
C SER A 392 0.02 7.98 15.02
N PHE A 393 0.91 7.05 14.68
CA PHE A 393 1.00 5.75 15.33
C PHE A 393 2.42 5.54 15.89
N THR A 394 2.47 5.03 17.12
CA THR A 394 3.65 4.41 17.73
C THR A 394 3.29 3.00 18.21
N VAL A 395 4.26 2.28 18.78
CA VAL A 395 4.00 0.98 19.42
C VAL A 395 2.99 1.04 20.58
N SER A 396 2.78 2.19 21.22
CA SER A 396 1.98 2.29 22.45
C SER A 396 0.89 3.37 22.43
N GLY A 397 0.93 4.28 21.45
CA GLY A 397 0.04 5.42 21.34
C GLY A 397 -0.39 5.63 19.91
N GLU A 398 -1.68 5.90 19.72
CA GLU A 398 -2.28 6.03 18.40
C GLU A 398 -3.34 7.12 18.41
N VAL A 399 -3.29 7.96 17.39
CA VAL A 399 -4.33 8.91 17.04
C VAL A 399 -4.66 8.71 15.57
N ALA A 400 -5.95 8.59 15.26
CA ALA A 400 -6.45 8.50 13.90
C ALA A 400 -7.57 9.52 13.70
N GLN A 401 -7.52 10.27 12.62
CA GLN A 401 -8.60 11.16 12.19
C GLN A 401 -9.01 10.77 10.78
N LEU A 402 -10.32 10.57 10.57
CA LEU A 402 -10.89 10.28 9.26
C LEU A 402 -12.01 11.27 9.00
N ARG A 403 -11.89 12.01 7.90
CA ARG A 403 -12.86 13.04 7.52
C ARG A 403 -13.30 12.82 6.08
N PHE A 404 -14.60 12.92 5.86
CA PHE A 404 -15.23 12.89 4.55
C PHE A 404 -15.76 14.27 4.19
N TRP A 405 -15.81 14.57 2.90
CA TRP A 405 -16.44 15.74 2.34
C TRP A 405 -17.49 15.32 1.30
N SER A 406 -18.53 16.14 1.21
CA SER A 406 -19.53 16.11 0.14
C SER A 406 -19.79 17.57 -0.24
N GLY A 407 -19.13 18.02 -1.31
CA GLY A 407 -19.00 19.43 -1.65
C GLY A 407 -18.35 20.23 -0.51
N ASN A 408 -19.08 21.19 0.06
CA ASN A 408 -18.59 22.06 1.14
C ASN A 408 -18.85 21.52 2.56
N ARG A 409 -19.55 20.39 2.70
CA ARG A 409 -19.83 19.81 4.02
C ARG A 409 -18.76 18.77 4.36
N SER A 410 -18.28 18.78 5.60
CA SER A 410 -17.35 17.77 6.11
C SER A 410 -17.95 17.00 7.29
N THR A 411 -17.74 15.69 7.33
CA THR A 411 -18.13 14.81 8.45
C THR A 411 -16.91 14.04 8.94
N GLU A 412 -16.68 14.05 10.25
CA GLU A 412 -15.61 13.26 10.86
C GLU A 412 -16.17 11.92 11.35
N VAL A 413 -15.44 10.85 11.05
CA VAL A 413 -15.82 9.48 11.36
C VAL A 413 -14.70 8.86 12.18
N ARG A 414 -15.06 8.13 13.25
CA ARG A 414 -14.08 7.41 14.05
C ARG A 414 -13.55 6.21 13.28
N VAL A 415 -12.23 6.04 13.23
CA VAL A 415 -11.61 4.84 12.66
C VAL A 415 -11.85 3.65 13.61
N PRO A 416 -12.47 2.54 13.16
CA PRO A 416 -12.63 1.34 13.95
C PRO A 416 -11.30 0.67 14.30
N GLU A 417 -11.22 -0.01 15.44
CA GLU A 417 -10.01 -0.72 15.88
C GLU A 417 -9.57 -1.78 14.85
N GLN A 418 -10.52 -2.45 14.21
CA GLN A 418 -10.28 -3.41 13.13
C GLN A 418 -9.44 -2.79 11.99
N MET A 419 -9.72 -1.54 11.62
CA MET A 419 -8.94 -0.81 10.60
C MET A 419 -7.57 -0.39 11.12
N ALA A 420 -7.47 0.00 12.39
CA ALA A 420 -6.18 0.34 13.00
C ALA A 420 -5.19 -0.84 12.96
N VAL A 421 -5.67 -2.10 13.07
CA VAL A 421 -4.83 -3.30 12.93
C VAL A 421 -4.17 -3.38 11.55
N LEU A 422 -4.91 -3.11 10.47
CA LEU A 422 -4.35 -3.13 9.10
C LEU A 422 -3.31 -2.00 8.90
N VAL A 423 -3.56 -0.82 9.47
CA VAL A 423 -2.60 0.29 9.45
C VAL A 423 -1.35 -0.03 10.27
N ARG A 424 -1.48 -0.69 11.43
CA ARG A 424 -0.32 -1.17 12.22
C ARG A 424 0.51 -2.18 11.43
N ARG A 425 -0.11 -3.10 10.71
CA ARG A 425 0.57 -4.04 9.82
C ARG A 425 1.37 -3.30 8.75
N GLN A 426 0.78 -2.32 8.08
CA GLN A 426 1.47 -1.48 7.10
C GLN A 426 2.67 -0.75 7.73
N ARG A 427 2.49 -0.17 8.91
CA ARG A 427 3.57 0.50 9.66
C ARG A 427 4.69 -0.46 10.05
N HIS A 428 4.35 -1.67 10.48
CA HIS A 428 5.31 -2.70 10.87
C HIS A 428 6.18 -3.12 9.68
N LEU A 429 5.58 -3.30 8.50
CA LEU A 429 6.34 -3.55 7.26
C LEU A 429 7.20 -2.35 6.89
N ALA A 430 6.67 -1.13 7.00
CA ALA A 430 7.44 0.09 6.77
C ALA A 430 8.63 0.26 7.72
N ALA A 431 8.55 -0.29 8.94
CA ALA A 431 9.62 -0.24 9.93
C ALA A 431 10.89 -0.99 9.50
N GLN A 432 10.76 -1.93 8.56
CA GLN A 432 11.88 -2.70 8.01
C GLN A 432 12.65 -1.91 6.92
N MET A 433 12.15 -0.75 6.49
CA MET A 433 12.86 0.14 5.58
C MET A 433 13.97 0.91 6.32
N PRO A 434 15.03 1.38 5.64
CA PRO A 434 16.11 2.15 6.27
C PRO A 434 15.67 3.43 7.00
N SER A 435 14.55 4.03 6.56
CA SER A 435 13.97 5.23 7.20
C SER A 435 13.25 4.92 8.53
N GLY A 436 13.07 3.63 8.86
CA GLY A 436 12.26 3.16 9.98
C GLY A 436 10.77 3.44 9.79
N PRO A 437 9.95 3.23 10.83
CA PRO A 437 8.52 3.46 10.71
C PRO A 437 8.21 4.94 10.56
N TRP A 438 7.21 5.29 9.75
CA TRP A 438 6.70 6.66 9.73
C TRP A 438 6.08 7.04 11.09
N TRP A 439 6.11 8.33 11.44
CA TRP A 439 5.39 8.84 12.62
C TRP A 439 3.94 9.15 12.28
N ARG A 440 3.72 9.70 11.09
CA ARG A 440 2.39 9.98 10.59
C ARG A 440 2.20 9.57 9.13
N LEU A 441 1.08 8.92 8.84
CA LEU A 441 0.60 8.56 7.50
C LEU A 441 -0.59 9.45 7.16
N LEU A 442 -0.50 10.18 6.06
CA LEU A 442 -1.58 11.00 5.51
C LEU A 442 -2.08 10.35 4.22
N LEU A 443 -3.39 10.12 4.15
CA LEU A 443 -4.03 9.52 3.00
C LEU A 443 -5.18 10.41 2.56
N THR A 444 -5.21 10.80 1.29
CA THR A 444 -6.33 11.55 0.71
C THR A 444 -6.89 10.79 -0.47
N VAL A 445 -8.20 10.58 -0.50
CA VAL A 445 -8.90 10.05 -1.68
C VAL A 445 -9.85 11.12 -2.19
N SER A 446 -9.80 11.42 -3.48
CA SER A 446 -10.78 12.29 -4.14
C SER A 446 -11.47 11.53 -5.26
N HIS A 447 -12.78 11.56 -5.28
CA HIS A 447 -13.66 10.90 -6.23
C HIS A 447 -14.58 11.95 -6.86
N SER A 448 -14.65 11.98 -8.18
CA SER A 448 -15.57 12.85 -8.93
C SER A 448 -16.38 12.02 -9.90
N ALA A 449 -17.67 12.34 -10.06
CA ALA A 449 -18.57 11.60 -10.92
C ALA A 449 -18.01 11.51 -12.36
N GLY A 450 -17.85 10.29 -12.86
CA GLY A 450 -17.27 10.02 -14.19
C GLY A 450 -15.74 10.04 -14.26
N ALA A 451 -15.04 10.19 -13.13
CA ALA A 451 -13.58 10.11 -13.03
C ALA A 451 -13.16 9.11 -11.95
N ASN A 452 -11.97 8.54 -12.09
CA ASN A 452 -11.45 7.55 -11.13
C ASN A 452 -11.07 8.22 -9.80
N ALA A 453 -11.24 7.48 -8.70
CA ALA A 453 -10.77 7.91 -7.40
C ALA A 453 -9.23 8.06 -7.40
N ARG A 454 -8.74 9.23 -7.01
CA ARG A 454 -7.31 9.52 -6.87
C ARG A 454 -6.91 9.37 -5.41
N ILE A 455 -6.03 8.41 -5.12
CA ILE A 455 -5.42 8.21 -3.80
C ILE A 455 -4.06 8.92 -3.79
N THR A 456 -3.83 9.75 -2.78
CA THR A 456 -2.54 10.40 -2.50
C THR A 456 -2.09 10.01 -1.11
N THR A 457 -0.82 9.62 -0.97
CA THR A 457 -0.26 9.13 0.28
C THR A 457 1.02 9.90 0.60
N GLU A 458 1.13 10.40 1.82
CA GLU A 458 2.31 11.09 2.33
C GLU A 458 2.73 10.44 3.65
N TYR A 459 4.05 10.23 3.80
CA TYR A 459 4.66 9.74 5.04
C TYR A 459 5.43 10.87 5.68
N ASP A 460 5.20 11.10 6.96
CA ASP A 460 5.89 12.08 7.77
C ASP A 460 6.80 11.37 8.79
N TYR A 461 8.11 11.53 8.58
CA TYR A 461 9.17 10.98 9.43
C TYR A 461 9.65 11.98 10.49
N GLY A 462 8.92 13.08 10.68
CA GLY A 462 9.15 14.04 11.75
C GLY A 462 10.22 15.07 11.42
N ASP A 463 10.42 15.41 10.15
CA ASP A 463 11.34 16.49 9.76
C ASP A 463 10.91 17.85 10.36
N ARG A 464 9.62 17.99 10.68
CA ARG A 464 9.04 19.13 11.38
C ARG A 464 8.15 18.66 12.54
N PRO A 465 7.89 19.53 13.54
CA PRO A 465 6.95 19.23 14.62
C PRO A 465 5.57 18.84 14.10
N LEU A 466 5.02 17.74 14.65
CA LEU A 466 3.68 17.31 14.32
C LEU A 466 2.64 18.31 14.85
N PRO A 467 1.51 18.50 14.14
CA PRO A 467 0.39 19.30 14.66
C PRO A 467 -0.10 18.76 16.01
N ALA A 468 -0.58 19.65 16.89
CA ALA A 468 -1.02 19.30 18.24
C ALA A 468 -2.05 18.16 18.27
N ASP A 469 -3.01 18.17 17.34
CA ASP A 469 -4.05 17.13 17.26
C ASP A 469 -3.51 15.75 16.88
N HIS A 470 -2.28 15.69 16.36
CA HIS A 470 -1.59 14.50 15.86
C HIS A 470 -0.35 14.16 16.69
N LEU A 471 -0.04 14.96 17.72
CA LEU A 471 1.12 14.81 18.59
C LEU A 471 0.75 13.93 19.79
N LEU A 472 1.49 12.83 19.95
CA LEU A 472 1.28 11.91 21.07
C LEU A 472 2.03 12.36 22.33
N ALA A 473 1.67 11.78 23.47
CA ALA A 473 2.41 12.00 24.70
C ALA A 473 3.89 11.53 24.58
N PRO A 474 4.84 12.20 25.24
CA PRO A 474 6.26 11.86 25.22
C PRO A 474 6.59 10.38 25.49
N GLY A 475 5.89 9.73 26.42
CA GLY A 475 6.10 8.31 26.74
C GLY A 475 5.91 7.39 25.54
N HIS A 476 4.98 7.72 24.64
CA HIS A 476 4.70 6.93 23.44
C HIS A 476 5.84 6.95 22.43
N TYR A 477 6.55 8.07 22.28
CA TYR A 477 7.72 8.18 21.40
C TYR A 477 8.95 7.49 21.99
N ARG A 478 9.15 7.56 23.31
CA ARG A 478 10.22 6.81 23.99
C ARG A 478 10.07 5.30 23.80
N ALA A 479 8.86 4.79 24.00
CA ALA A 479 8.55 3.38 23.76
C ALA A 479 8.79 2.98 22.30
N ASP A 480 8.44 3.85 21.35
CA ASP A 480 8.66 3.58 19.92
C ASP A 480 10.13 3.53 19.56
N LEU A 481 10.95 4.47 20.04
CA LEU A 481 12.40 4.50 19.78
C LEU A 481 13.12 3.31 20.44
N ALA A 482 12.59 2.77 21.54
CA ALA A 482 13.10 1.55 22.14
C ALA A 482 12.77 0.30 21.29
N ALA A 483 11.58 0.24 20.71
CA ALA A 483 11.15 -0.87 19.86
C ALA A 483 11.72 -0.80 18.43
N TYR A 484 11.88 0.40 17.90
CA TYR A 484 12.42 0.70 16.57
C TYR A 484 13.53 1.75 16.68
N PRO A 485 14.75 1.35 17.08
CA PRO A 485 15.89 2.26 17.15
C PRO A 485 16.17 2.92 15.80
N ARG A 486 16.50 4.22 15.82
CA ARG A 486 16.79 5.01 14.60
C ARG A 486 18.15 5.66 14.68
N ALA A 487 18.80 5.82 13.53
CA ALA A 487 20.09 6.51 13.43
C ALA A 487 20.01 8.00 13.84
N HIS A 488 18.87 8.65 13.58
CA HIS A 488 18.66 10.06 13.93
C HIS A 488 17.26 10.29 14.50
N THR A 489 17.18 11.03 15.60
CA THR A 489 15.92 11.53 16.16
C THR A 489 15.88 13.06 16.02
N PRO A 490 14.85 13.63 15.37
CA PRO A 490 14.73 15.07 15.17
C PRO A 490 14.80 15.86 16.48
N ALA A 491 15.48 17.01 16.48
CA ALA A 491 15.73 17.81 17.69
C ALA A 491 14.44 18.22 18.43
N TRP A 492 13.37 18.55 17.70
CA TRP A 492 12.08 18.89 18.31
C TRP A 492 11.46 17.70 19.04
N LEU A 493 11.65 16.48 18.51
CA LEU A 493 11.10 15.26 19.11
C LEU A 493 11.88 14.91 20.37
N THR A 494 13.21 15.06 20.36
CA THR A 494 14.05 14.95 21.56
C THR A 494 13.63 15.96 22.64
N ALA A 495 13.34 17.21 22.26
CA ALA A 495 12.86 18.23 23.19
C ALA A 495 11.46 17.90 23.74
N HIS A 496 10.53 17.42 22.91
CA HIS A 496 9.20 16.95 23.34
C HIS A 496 9.31 15.78 24.31
N ILE A 497 10.19 14.82 24.00
CA ILE A 497 10.49 13.67 24.84
C ILE A 497 11.09 14.10 26.19
N GLY A 498 12.01 15.07 26.21
CA GLY A 498 12.64 15.56 27.43
C GLY A 498 11.77 16.52 28.26
N GLY A 499 10.85 17.26 27.62
CA GLY A 499 10.01 18.26 28.27
C GLY A 499 8.96 17.72 29.24
N ALA A 500 8.59 16.43 29.13
CA ALA A 500 7.67 15.79 30.07
C ALA A 500 8.23 15.67 31.49
N ASP A 501 9.56 15.61 31.64
CA ASP A 501 10.17 15.40 32.96
C ASP A 501 10.28 16.72 33.76
N GLY A 502 9.91 17.87 33.15
CA GLY A 502 10.04 19.21 33.74
C GLY A 502 8.73 19.90 34.14
N THR A 503 7.55 19.31 33.91
CA THR A 503 6.27 19.99 34.20
C THR A 503 5.65 19.54 35.53
N GLY A 504 6.20 20.03 36.63
CA GLY A 504 5.45 20.21 37.88
C GLY A 504 4.35 21.29 37.71
N PRO A 505 3.29 21.29 38.52
CA PRO A 505 2.11 22.12 38.28
C PRO A 505 2.46 23.60 38.27
N ALA A 506 2.09 24.28 37.18
CA ALA A 506 2.22 25.71 37.02
C ALA A 506 1.42 26.46 38.10
N THR A 507 2.12 27.06 39.06
CA THR A 507 1.59 28.17 39.84
C THR A 507 1.60 29.42 38.96
N GLY A 508 0.41 29.97 38.70
CA GLY A 508 0.23 31.22 37.98
C GLY A 508 0.96 32.39 38.65
N GLY A 509 1.51 33.27 37.82
CA GLY A 509 2.17 34.49 38.24
C GLY A 509 2.33 35.44 37.07
N THR A 510 1.29 36.22 36.82
CA THR A 510 1.32 37.49 36.08
C THR A 510 2.40 38.42 36.63
N ALA A 511 3.28 38.95 35.78
CA ALA A 511 3.73 40.34 35.84
C ALA A 511 4.58 40.70 34.60
N ALA A 512 4.32 41.89 34.08
CA ALA A 512 4.92 42.48 32.90
C ALA A 512 6.20 43.29 33.22
N GLY A 513 7.03 43.44 32.18
CA GLY A 513 7.81 44.65 31.87
C GLY A 513 9.02 45.00 32.73
N THR A 514 10.23 45.01 32.15
CA THR A 514 10.96 46.23 31.71
C THR A 514 12.41 45.94 31.28
N VAL A 515 12.76 46.47 30.10
CA VAL A 515 14.00 47.17 29.67
C VAL A 515 15.33 46.94 30.42
N GLY A 516 16.40 46.65 29.67
CA GLY A 516 17.78 46.88 30.13
C GLY A 516 18.86 46.25 29.24
N ALA A 517 19.65 47.08 28.57
CA ALA A 517 20.75 46.74 27.66
C ALA A 517 22.08 46.45 28.38
N GLY A 518 23.05 45.88 27.64
CA GLY A 518 24.46 46.28 27.79
C GLY A 518 25.48 45.22 28.24
N ALA A 519 26.14 44.62 27.25
CA ALA A 519 27.60 44.46 27.06
C ALA A 519 28.57 44.09 28.21
N ALA A 520 29.54 43.25 27.79
CA ALA A 520 30.97 43.22 28.11
C ALA A 520 31.48 42.26 29.21
N GLY A 521 32.35 41.32 28.79
CA GLY A 521 33.42 40.74 29.62
C GLY A 521 34.53 41.77 29.91
N PRO A 522 35.62 41.44 30.62
CA PRO A 522 36.65 40.48 30.14
C PRO A 522 37.27 39.62 31.29
N GLY A 523 38.07 38.58 31.05
CA GLY A 523 39.51 38.59 30.71
C GLY A 523 40.28 37.72 31.73
N GLY A 524 41.00 36.67 31.29
CA GLY A 524 42.46 36.53 31.41
C GLY A 524 42.86 35.86 32.74
N ASP A 525 43.86 35.00 32.92
CA ASP A 525 45.04 34.54 32.17
C ASP A 525 45.57 33.28 32.90
N ALA A 526 46.01 32.24 32.19
CA ALA A 526 47.43 31.87 31.92
C ALA A 526 48.16 31.06 33.02
N GLY A 527 48.90 30.02 32.60
CA GLY A 527 49.79 29.24 33.45
C GLY A 527 50.37 27.99 32.77
N SER A 528 51.37 28.21 31.90
CA SER A 528 52.10 27.26 31.06
C SER A 528 53.21 26.48 31.77
N ALA A 529 53.59 25.31 31.21
CA ALA A 529 54.97 24.74 31.10
C ALA A 529 54.87 23.40 30.32
N GLU A 530 55.29 23.21 29.05
CA GLU A 530 56.67 23.10 28.48
C GLU A 530 57.60 22.17 29.28
N ALA A 531 58.37 21.22 28.74
CA ALA A 531 58.64 20.76 27.36
C ALA A 531 59.42 19.42 27.41
N SER A 532 59.38 18.61 26.33
CA SER A 532 60.57 18.07 25.60
C SER A 532 60.23 16.82 24.76
N GLY A 533 60.39 16.92 23.44
CA GLY A 533 60.53 15.80 22.48
C GLY A 533 61.96 15.23 22.47
N PRO A 534 62.43 14.44 21.47
CA PRO A 534 62.05 14.42 20.04
C PRO A 534 61.73 12.98 19.52
N GLY A 535 61.39 12.64 18.28
CA GLY A 535 61.21 13.28 16.99
C GLY A 535 60.80 12.18 15.96
N GLY A 536 60.10 12.54 14.88
CA GLY A 536 59.69 11.58 13.84
C GLY A 536 58.68 12.15 12.84
N GLU A 537 59.21 12.87 11.84
CA GLU A 537 58.75 13.11 10.46
C GLU A 537 57.24 13.06 10.09
N ALA A 538 56.70 14.23 9.70
CA ALA A 538 55.59 14.36 8.75
C ALA A 538 55.75 15.65 7.93
N GLY A 539 55.84 15.50 6.59
CA GLY A 539 55.85 16.62 5.62
C GLY A 539 54.43 17.07 5.22
N PRO A 540 54.23 18.33 4.78
CA PRO A 540 52.90 18.93 4.65
C PRO A 540 52.35 18.86 3.22
N ALA A 541 51.09 18.45 3.07
CA ALA A 541 50.30 18.67 1.86
C ALA A 541 49.46 19.94 2.00
N ARG A 542 49.74 20.91 1.13
CA ARG A 542 49.09 22.22 1.03
C ARG A 542 47.68 22.12 0.47
N ALA A 543 46.82 23.01 0.98
CA ALA A 543 45.53 23.37 0.40
C ALA A 543 45.69 24.00 -0.99
N GLU A 544 45.03 23.43 -1.99
CA GLU A 544 44.84 24.03 -3.31
C GLU A 544 43.41 24.61 -3.38
N GLY A 545 43.32 25.93 -3.45
CA GLY A 545 42.15 26.61 -4.02
C GLY A 545 42.33 26.73 -5.54
N PRO A 546 41.28 26.58 -6.35
CA PRO A 546 41.41 26.76 -7.79
C PRO A 546 41.26 28.25 -8.14
N SER A 547 42.38 28.93 -8.35
CA SER A 547 42.44 30.20 -9.09
C SER A 547 42.81 29.92 -10.55
N ALA A 548 41.91 30.34 -11.43
CA ALA A 548 42.08 30.73 -12.83
C ALA A 548 43.44 30.43 -13.51
N ALA A 549 43.45 29.44 -14.39
CA ALA A 549 44.35 29.39 -15.53
C ALA A 549 43.52 29.52 -16.82
N ALA A 550 43.66 30.68 -17.47
CA ALA A 550 43.17 30.93 -18.80
C ALA A 550 43.89 30.03 -19.81
N GLY A 551 43.32 28.85 -20.06
CA GLY A 551 43.65 28.01 -21.21
C GLY A 551 42.70 28.36 -22.36
N SER A 552 43.25 28.90 -23.45
CA SER A 552 42.54 29.14 -24.71
C SER A 552 41.85 27.86 -25.18
N ALA A 553 40.52 27.78 -24.98
CA ALA A 553 39.71 26.69 -25.47
C ALA A 553 39.69 26.73 -27.00
N ARG A 554 40.27 25.71 -27.64
CA ARG A 554 39.95 25.40 -29.04
C ARG A 554 38.43 25.22 -29.14
N PRO A 555 37.76 25.75 -30.19
CA PRO A 555 36.34 25.49 -30.38
C PRO A 555 36.15 23.98 -30.54
N GLY A 556 35.43 23.36 -29.61
CA GLY A 556 35.02 21.97 -29.72
C GLY A 556 34.17 21.75 -30.98
N PRO A 557 33.97 20.49 -31.41
CA PRO A 557 33.09 20.18 -32.53
C PRO A 557 31.72 20.82 -32.28
N VAL A 558 31.23 21.59 -33.27
CA VAL A 558 29.92 22.23 -33.21
C VAL A 558 28.88 21.13 -32.94
N PRO A 559 28.08 21.22 -31.86
CA PRO A 559 27.12 20.17 -31.55
C PRO A 559 26.05 20.19 -32.65
N VAL A 560 25.95 19.10 -33.43
CA VAL A 560 24.93 18.92 -34.47
C VAL A 560 24.16 17.64 -34.18
N LEU A 561 22.83 17.76 -34.12
CA LEU A 561 21.90 16.64 -34.07
C LEU A 561 21.18 16.57 -35.42
N ASP A 562 21.27 15.43 -36.10
CA ASP A 562 20.49 15.14 -37.31
C ASP A 562 19.93 13.71 -37.20
N THR A 563 18.65 13.60 -36.89
CA THR A 563 17.99 12.32 -36.61
C THR A 563 16.53 12.35 -37.06
N GLN A 564 15.83 11.22 -36.95
CA GLN A 564 14.40 11.12 -37.24
C GLN A 564 13.61 10.82 -35.97
N VAL A 565 12.73 11.75 -35.58
CA VAL A 565 11.79 11.57 -34.46
C VAL A 565 10.37 11.44 -35.03
N ARG A 566 9.72 10.30 -34.80
CA ARG A 566 8.35 9.99 -35.28
C ARG A 566 8.17 10.22 -36.80
N ARG A 567 9.13 9.75 -37.61
CA ARG A 567 9.20 9.89 -39.09
C ARG A 567 9.38 11.32 -39.61
N LYS A 568 9.67 12.29 -38.73
CA LYS A 568 10.03 13.67 -39.11
C LYS A 568 11.50 13.89 -38.81
N ARG A 569 12.22 14.54 -39.73
CA ARG A 569 13.61 14.92 -39.50
C ARG A 569 13.69 15.99 -38.40
N LEU A 570 14.51 15.73 -37.38
CA LEU A 570 14.93 16.67 -36.36
C LEU A 570 16.38 17.04 -36.64
N TYR A 571 16.61 18.29 -36.99
CA TYR A 571 17.93 18.87 -37.19
C TYR A 571 18.13 20.02 -36.21
N ALA A 572 19.20 20.00 -35.41
CA ALA A 572 19.51 21.06 -34.47
C ALA A 572 21.02 21.32 -34.41
N ASP A 573 21.40 22.58 -34.57
CA ASP A 573 22.76 23.07 -34.37
C ASP A 573 22.71 24.44 -33.65
N PRO A 574 23.85 25.08 -33.32
CA PRO A 574 23.85 26.39 -32.65
C PRO A 574 23.29 27.55 -33.48
N ARG A 575 22.80 27.32 -34.70
CA ARG A 575 22.23 28.34 -35.59
C ARG A 575 20.75 28.14 -35.83
N VAL A 576 20.27 26.90 -35.96
CA VAL A 576 18.89 26.58 -36.34
C VAL A 576 18.39 25.30 -35.67
N ILE A 577 17.12 25.30 -35.26
CA ILE A 577 16.39 24.08 -34.91
C ILE A 577 15.27 23.88 -35.94
N THR A 578 15.25 22.70 -36.55
CA THR A 578 14.29 22.29 -37.57
C THR A 578 13.63 20.97 -37.16
N PHE A 579 12.30 20.94 -37.13
CA PHE A 579 11.53 19.73 -36.91
C PHE A 579 10.42 19.60 -37.96
N GLY A 580 10.55 18.64 -38.88
CA GLY A 580 9.63 18.50 -40.01
C GLY A 580 9.64 19.73 -40.92
N LYS A 581 8.50 20.43 -41.02
CA LYS A 581 8.33 21.66 -41.83
C LYS A 581 8.59 22.96 -41.06
N HIS A 582 8.86 22.87 -39.76
CA HIS A 582 9.05 24.03 -38.90
C HIS A 582 10.55 24.22 -38.66
N SER A 583 11.07 25.39 -39.00
CA SER A 583 12.47 25.77 -38.83
C SER A 583 12.52 27.14 -38.18
N LEU A 584 13.37 27.30 -37.16
CA LEU A 584 13.56 28.56 -36.47
C LEU A 584 15.04 28.75 -36.15
N ALA A 585 15.57 29.89 -36.58
CA ALA A 585 16.94 30.29 -36.28
C ALA A 585 17.06 30.72 -34.80
N LEU A 586 18.11 30.30 -34.11
CA LEU A 586 18.30 30.51 -32.67
C LEU A 586 18.38 32.00 -32.27
N ASP A 587 18.85 32.84 -33.20
CA ASP A 587 18.91 34.29 -33.05
C ASP A 587 17.52 34.95 -33.08
N GLN A 588 16.55 34.32 -33.74
CA GLN A 588 15.17 34.79 -33.84
C GLN A 588 14.25 34.24 -32.75
N VAL A 589 14.70 33.29 -31.92
CA VAL A 589 13.88 32.73 -30.84
C VAL A 589 13.64 33.80 -29.75
N GLU A 590 12.43 33.93 -29.23
CA GLU A 590 12.10 34.90 -28.16
C GLU A 590 11.69 34.21 -26.86
N TRP A 591 11.36 32.91 -26.93
CA TRP A 591 11.06 32.11 -25.76
C TRP A 591 11.45 30.64 -25.91
N VAL A 592 11.76 30.00 -24.78
CA VAL A 592 12.04 28.57 -24.67
C VAL A 592 11.21 27.93 -23.55
N SER A 593 10.82 26.68 -23.74
CA SER A 593 10.14 25.85 -22.75
C SER A 593 10.53 24.39 -22.93
N TYR A 594 10.85 23.69 -21.85
CA TYR A 594 11.04 22.24 -21.87
C TYR A 594 10.60 21.61 -20.56
N THR A 595 9.99 20.44 -20.64
CA THR A 595 9.45 19.72 -19.48
C THR A 595 9.65 18.22 -19.62
N ALA A 596 9.91 17.55 -18.50
CA ALA A 596 9.87 16.11 -18.37
C ALA A 596 8.75 15.76 -17.38
N THR A 597 7.75 15.01 -17.82
CA THR A 597 6.60 14.62 -17.00
C THR A 597 6.47 13.11 -16.99
N HIS A 598 6.41 12.52 -15.79
CA HIS A 598 6.04 11.13 -15.61
C HIS A 598 4.60 11.08 -15.10
N THR A 599 3.73 10.43 -15.87
CA THR A 599 2.31 10.29 -15.56
C THR A 599 1.99 8.82 -15.30
N ALA A 600 1.75 8.47 -14.04
CA ALA A 600 1.17 7.18 -13.69
C ALA A 600 -0.37 7.31 -13.70
N THR A 601 -1.00 6.82 -14.77
CA THR A 601 -2.46 6.82 -14.91
C THR A 601 -3.03 5.52 -14.36
N LYS A 602 -3.57 5.58 -13.15
CA LYS A 602 -4.27 4.44 -12.52
C LYS A 602 -5.75 4.47 -12.86
N ARG A 603 -6.27 3.37 -13.42
CA ARG A 603 -7.70 3.20 -13.75
C ARG A 603 -8.29 2.11 -12.85
N PHE A 604 -9.51 2.35 -12.35
CA PHE A 604 -10.20 1.51 -11.36
C PHE A 604 -10.61 0.12 -11.89
N LEU A 605 -10.42 -0.16 -13.19
CA LEU A 605 -10.72 -1.44 -13.86
C LEU A 605 -9.77 -1.73 -15.05
N TYR A 606 -8.63 -1.01 -15.18
CA TYR A 606 -7.69 -1.18 -16.30
C TYR A 606 -6.23 -0.99 -15.84
N PRO A 607 -5.24 -1.59 -16.54
CA PRO A 607 -3.82 -1.51 -16.15
C PRO A 607 -3.33 -0.08 -15.95
N THR A 608 -2.43 0.10 -14.97
CA THR A 608 -1.76 1.38 -14.74
C THR A 608 -0.83 1.69 -15.91
N THR A 609 -1.15 2.69 -16.71
CA THR A 609 -0.22 3.16 -17.75
C THR A 609 0.76 4.13 -17.12
N HIS A 610 2.06 3.86 -17.31
CA HIS A 610 3.13 4.77 -16.94
C HIS A 610 3.57 5.44 -18.23
N ASP A 611 3.29 6.72 -18.35
CA ASP A 611 3.53 7.50 -19.54
C ASP A 611 4.57 8.58 -19.22
N HIS A 612 5.75 8.47 -19.82
CA HIS A 612 6.79 9.49 -19.75
C HIS A 612 6.68 10.39 -20.98
N THR A 613 6.48 11.68 -20.76
CA THR A 613 6.40 12.69 -21.82
C THR A 613 7.49 13.73 -21.63
N TRP A 614 8.27 13.98 -22.68
CA TRP A 614 9.24 15.07 -22.73
C TRP A 614 8.86 16.04 -23.83
N ASP A 615 8.68 17.30 -23.47
CA ASP A 615 8.37 18.37 -24.40
C ASP A 615 9.55 19.33 -24.49
N PHE A 616 9.84 19.78 -25.71
CA PHE A 616 10.75 20.87 -25.99
C PHE A 616 10.09 21.81 -26.99
N ALA A 617 10.08 23.11 -26.69
CA ALA A 617 9.49 24.12 -27.54
C ALA A 617 10.31 25.41 -27.54
N VAL A 618 10.54 25.96 -28.72
CA VAL A 618 11.11 27.29 -28.94
C VAL A 618 10.24 28.05 -29.93
N GLY A 619 10.10 29.36 -29.74
CA GLY A 619 9.27 30.15 -30.63
C GLY A 619 9.44 31.65 -30.50
N ARG A 620 8.61 32.36 -31.26
CA ARG A 620 8.46 33.81 -31.22
C ARG A 620 7.11 34.19 -30.63
N TYR A 621 7.00 35.39 -30.08
CA TYR A 621 5.70 35.90 -29.67
C TYR A 621 4.85 36.25 -30.90
N PRO A 622 3.51 36.13 -30.82
CA PRO A 622 2.70 35.74 -29.67
C PRO A 622 2.83 34.25 -29.33
N TYR A 623 2.85 33.92 -28.04
CA TYR A 623 3.03 32.54 -27.54
C TYR A 623 1.96 31.58 -28.10
N HIS A 624 0.73 32.06 -28.27
CA HIS A 624 -0.33 31.36 -28.99
C HIS A 624 -0.42 31.90 -30.43
N GLY A 625 -0.20 31.04 -31.42
CA GLY A 625 -0.34 31.37 -32.85
C GLY A 625 0.93 31.89 -33.54
N GLY A 626 2.02 32.14 -32.80
CA GLY A 626 3.31 32.53 -33.36
C GLY A 626 4.13 31.36 -33.96
N PRO A 627 5.20 31.66 -34.72
CA PRO A 627 6.14 30.65 -35.21
C PRO A 627 6.75 29.86 -34.05
N VAL A 628 6.57 28.53 -34.05
CA VAL A 628 7.03 27.63 -32.99
C VAL A 628 7.59 26.35 -33.59
N VAL A 629 8.71 25.89 -33.03
CA VAL A 629 9.23 24.53 -33.22
C VAL A 629 8.99 23.79 -31.92
N ARG A 630 8.14 22.75 -31.96
CA ARG A 630 7.79 21.91 -30.81
C ARG A 630 8.07 20.46 -31.12
N VAL A 631 8.83 19.82 -30.24
CA VAL A 631 9.19 18.40 -30.32
C VAL A 631 8.63 17.72 -29.08
N HIS A 632 7.86 16.65 -29.30
CA HIS A 632 7.21 15.88 -28.24
C HIS A 632 7.69 14.43 -28.30
N PHE A 633 8.25 13.95 -27.20
CA PHE A 633 8.70 12.59 -27.00
C PHE A 633 7.78 11.90 -26.00
N TYR A 634 7.48 10.63 -26.27
CA TYR A 634 6.59 9.81 -25.45
C TYR A 634 7.20 8.41 -25.33
N GLN A 635 7.22 7.89 -24.11
CA GLN A 635 7.59 6.50 -23.83
C GLN A 635 6.66 5.93 -22.76
N ALA A 636 6.10 4.75 -23.06
CA ALA A 636 5.32 3.99 -22.09
C ALA A 636 6.24 3.05 -21.30
N GLY A 637 5.98 2.86 -20.00
CA GLY A 637 6.72 1.95 -19.13
C GLY A 637 7.10 2.57 -17.79
N ARG A 638 7.38 1.72 -16.79
CA ARG A 638 7.69 2.11 -15.40
C ARG A 638 9.09 2.71 -15.22
N ARG A 639 10.00 2.44 -16.16
CA ARG A 639 11.37 2.95 -16.22
C ARG A 639 11.62 3.42 -17.65
N ALA A 640 11.79 4.73 -17.84
CA ALA A 640 12.13 5.31 -19.13
C ALA A 640 13.15 6.44 -18.90
N ASP A 641 14.33 6.28 -19.47
CA ASP A 641 15.34 7.34 -19.52
C ASP A 641 14.89 8.45 -20.47
N HIS A 642 15.34 9.67 -20.23
CA HIS A 642 15.02 10.77 -21.14
C HIS A 642 15.70 10.55 -22.50
N PRO A 643 15.01 10.80 -23.62
CA PRO A 643 15.60 10.63 -24.94
C PRO A 643 16.86 11.48 -25.11
N GLU A 644 17.92 10.89 -25.70
CA GLU A 644 19.18 11.59 -25.95
C GLU A 644 18.98 12.85 -26.81
N GLU A 645 18.01 12.82 -27.74
CA GLU A 645 17.63 13.96 -28.57
C GLU A 645 17.03 15.10 -27.74
N TRP A 646 16.21 14.78 -26.74
CA TRP A 646 15.63 15.78 -25.84
C TRP A 646 16.73 16.38 -24.96
N ALA A 647 17.62 15.55 -24.41
CA ALA A 647 18.78 16.00 -23.65
C ALA A 647 19.66 16.95 -24.47
N PHE A 648 19.93 16.61 -25.73
CA PHE A 648 20.69 17.44 -26.66
C PHE A 648 20.03 18.80 -26.89
N LEU A 649 18.72 18.84 -27.17
CA LEU A 649 17.98 20.09 -27.39
C LEU A 649 18.00 20.99 -26.14
N VAL A 650 17.83 20.40 -24.95
CA VAL A 650 17.92 21.13 -23.67
C VAL A 650 19.33 21.69 -23.45
N ASN A 651 20.37 20.90 -23.70
CA ASN A 651 21.76 21.34 -23.56
C ASN A 651 22.11 22.45 -24.56
N LEU A 652 21.67 22.32 -25.81
CA LEU A 652 21.83 23.36 -26.84
C LEU A 652 21.14 24.66 -26.42
N ALA A 653 19.92 24.58 -25.88
CA ALA A 653 19.21 25.75 -25.38
C ALA A 653 19.93 26.40 -24.19
N ARG A 654 20.34 25.62 -23.19
CA ARG A 654 21.10 26.12 -22.02
C ARG A 654 22.42 26.78 -22.40
N GLN A 655 23.11 26.26 -23.41
CA GLN A 655 24.43 26.77 -23.79
C GLN A 655 24.36 28.00 -24.69
N TYR A 656 23.42 28.07 -25.62
CA TYR A 656 23.41 29.11 -26.67
C TYR A 656 22.20 30.04 -26.64
N LEU A 657 21.06 29.58 -26.14
CA LEU A 657 19.80 30.33 -26.19
C LEU A 657 19.48 31.03 -24.87
N GLU A 658 19.54 30.31 -23.74
CA GLU A 658 19.21 30.83 -22.42
C GLU A 658 20.06 32.03 -22.01
N PRO A 659 21.41 32.06 -22.19
CA PRO A 659 22.23 33.21 -21.84
C PRO A 659 21.86 34.47 -22.64
N ARG A 660 21.51 34.30 -23.92
CA ARG A 660 21.08 35.41 -24.79
C ARG A 660 19.73 35.96 -24.34
N LEU A 661 18.73 35.09 -24.15
CA LEU A 661 17.39 35.49 -23.71
C LEU A 661 17.44 36.16 -22.33
N LEU A 662 18.23 35.61 -21.40
CA LEU A 662 18.44 36.20 -20.08
C LEU A 662 19.05 37.61 -20.18
N THR A 663 20.11 37.77 -20.98
CA THR A 663 20.76 39.07 -21.20
C THR A 663 19.78 40.11 -21.77
N GLU A 664 18.97 39.70 -22.74
CA GLU A 664 17.95 40.56 -23.35
C GLU A 664 16.85 40.96 -22.34
N LEU A 665 16.33 40.00 -21.57
CA LEU A 665 15.32 40.26 -20.52
C LEU A 665 15.85 41.20 -19.44
N VAL A 666 17.08 40.98 -18.94
CA VAL A 666 17.73 41.85 -17.96
C VAL A 666 17.92 43.26 -18.54
N ALA A 667 18.39 43.39 -19.78
CA ALA A 667 18.57 44.69 -20.42
C ALA A 667 17.26 45.46 -20.56
N ARG A 668 16.17 44.78 -20.95
CA ARG A 668 14.83 45.37 -21.07
C ARG A 668 14.31 45.88 -19.72
N VAL A 669 14.42 45.08 -18.67
CA VAL A 669 14.04 45.49 -17.31
C VAL A 669 14.88 46.68 -16.83
N ARG A 670 16.20 46.66 -17.08
CA ARG A 670 17.10 47.79 -16.74
C ARG A 670 16.81 49.07 -17.52
N ARG A 671 16.17 49.00 -18.70
CA ARG A 671 15.65 50.19 -19.41
C ARG A 671 14.31 50.72 -18.87
N GLY A 672 13.74 50.06 -17.86
CA GLY A 672 12.46 50.43 -17.26
C GLY A 672 11.25 49.76 -17.90
N GLU A 673 11.45 48.78 -18.79
CA GLU A 673 10.34 48.01 -19.36
C GLU A 673 9.82 46.97 -18.37
N THR A 674 8.51 46.68 -18.44
CA THR A 674 7.92 45.53 -17.76
C THR A 674 7.88 44.35 -18.73
N VAL A 675 8.51 43.23 -18.37
CA VAL A 675 8.55 42.02 -19.19
C VAL A 675 7.72 40.90 -18.58
N THR A 676 7.02 40.12 -19.40
CA THR A 676 6.24 38.96 -18.95
C THR A 676 7.06 37.68 -19.10
N VAL A 677 7.27 36.95 -18.01
CA VAL A 677 8.01 35.68 -17.94
C VAL A 677 7.12 34.63 -17.29
N GLY A 678 7.25 33.36 -17.67
CA GLY A 678 6.41 32.29 -17.11
C GLY A 678 4.92 32.45 -17.44
N GLY A 679 4.61 33.14 -18.55
CA GLY A 679 3.26 33.37 -19.05
C GLY A 679 2.40 34.38 -18.27
N SER A 680 2.76 34.74 -17.04
CA SER A 680 1.95 35.66 -16.21
C SER A 680 2.71 36.47 -15.16
N VAL A 681 4.03 36.28 -15.05
CA VAL A 681 4.86 37.03 -14.09
C VAL A 681 5.39 38.27 -14.78
N GLU A 682 4.92 39.43 -14.36
CA GLU A 682 5.44 40.72 -14.78
C GLU A 682 6.67 41.06 -13.94
N VAL A 683 7.79 41.32 -14.60
CA VAL A 683 9.06 41.66 -13.97
C VAL A 683 9.45 43.07 -14.39
N ASN A 684 9.73 43.94 -13.42
CA ASN A 684 10.17 45.31 -13.64
C ASN A 684 11.29 45.69 -12.65
N GLN A 685 11.76 46.95 -12.69
CA GLN A 685 12.84 47.40 -11.80
C GLN A 685 12.47 47.39 -10.32
N GLY A 686 11.19 47.56 -9.99
CA GLY A 686 10.70 47.62 -8.61
C GLY A 686 10.43 46.25 -7.98
N GLY A 687 10.33 45.18 -8.79
CA GLY A 687 10.05 43.84 -8.28
C GLY A 687 9.29 42.97 -9.28
N ILE A 688 8.48 42.07 -8.75
CA ILE A 688 7.60 41.20 -9.53
C ILE A 688 6.13 41.49 -9.23
N ALA A 689 5.29 41.37 -10.26
CA ALA A 689 3.85 41.40 -10.13
C ALA A 689 3.23 40.21 -10.86
N CYS A 690 2.11 39.71 -10.35
CA CYS A 690 1.31 38.71 -11.01
C CYS A 690 -0.17 39.06 -10.82
N ALA A 691 -0.97 38.92 -11.88
CA ALA A 691 -2.40 39.17 -11.80
C ALA A 691 -3.16 38.02 -11.10
N LYS A 692 -2.64 36.78 -11.18
CA LYS A 692 -3.27 35.56 -10.64
C LYS A 692 -2.19 34.56 -10.18
N PRO A 693 -1.93 34.41 -8.86
CA PRO A 693 -2.53 35.14 -7.74
C PRO A 693 -2.18 36.64 -7.79
N ARG A 694 -3.08 37.51 -7.33
CA ARG A 694 -2.82 38.97 -7.28
C ARG A 694 -1.71 39.24 -6.27
N LEU A 695 -0.51 39.48 -6.76
CA LEU A 695 0.70 39.59 -5.98
C LEU A 695 1.56 40.72 -6.55
N SER A 696 2.15 41.53 -5.68
CA SER A 696 3.19 42.49 -6.03
C SER A 696 4.22 42.48 -4.91
N LEU A 697 5.45 42.12 -5.24
CA LEU A 697 6.54 41.95 -4.29
C LEU A 697 7.75 42.74 -4.75
N PRO A 698 8.32 43.60 -3.90
CA PRO A 698 9.57 44.28 -4.23
C PRO A 698 10.76 43.34 -4.04
N TRP A 699 11.88 43.62 -4.71
CA TRP A 699 13.05 42.72 -4.77
C TRP A 699 13.61 42.34 -3.39
N GLU A 700 13.58 43.26 -2.42
CA GLU A 700 14.05 43.03 -1.04
C GLU A 700 13.22 41.98 -0.28
N SER A 701 11.97 41.78 -0.69
CA SER A 701 11.05 40.85 -0.02
C SER A 701 11.12 39.42 -0.58
N ILE A 702 11.74 39.23 -1.75
CA ILE A 702 11.73 37.97 -2.50
C ILE A 702 12.91 37.10 -2.05
N SER A 703 12.65 35.85 -1.66
CA SER A 703 13.67 34.82 -1.50
C SER A 703 14.05 34.23 -2.87
N ALA A 704 15.23 33.62 -3.00
CA ALA A 704 15.65 33.00 -4.26
C ALA A 704 14.58 32.05 -4.83
N ALA A 705 14.29 32.16 -6.13
CA ALA A 705 13.37 31.25 -6.80
C ALA A 705 14.05 29.88 -6.97
N GLN A 706 13.36 28.80 -6.59
CA GLN A 706 13.92 27.45 -6.62
C GLN A 706 13.07 26.54 -7.52
N PRO A 707 13.69 25.71 -8.37
CA PRO A 707 12.99 24.65 -9.07
C PRO A 707 12.56 23.55 -8.09
N ASP A 708 11.30 23.13 -8.18
CA ASP A 708 10.70 22.06 -7.37
C ASP A 708 9.70 21.30 -8.25
N ASN A 709 9.87 19.99 -8.45
CA ASN A 709 8.91 19.09 -9.11
C ASN A 709 8.17 19.66 -10.36
N GLY A 710 8.90 20.21 -11.33
CA GLY A 710 8.31 20.70 -12.58
C GLY A 710 7.76 22.14 -12.52
N VAL A 711 7.91 22.83 -11.39
CA VAL A 711 7.50 24.23 -11.18
C VAL A 711 8.65 25.05 -10.59
N ILE A 712 8.65 26.36 -10.83
CA ILE A 712 9.50 27.34 -10.14
C ILE A 712 8.71 27.94 -8.99
N SER A 713 9.19 27.77 -7.78
CA SER A 713 8.57 28.31 -6.57
C SER A 713 9.31 29.57 -6.11
N VAL A 714 8.57 30.68 -6.01
CA VAL A 714 9.04 31.95 -5.46
C VAL A 714 8.52 32.07 -4.03
N ARG A 715 9.41 32.40 -3.09
CA ARG A 715 9.09 32.59 -1.67
C ARG A 715 9.31 34.04 -1.27
N GLN A 716 8.65 34.46 -0.20
CA GLN A 716 8.90 35.73 0.46
C GLN A 716 9.76 35.49 1.70
N ALA A 717 10.67 36.41 2.02
CA ALA A 717 11.51 36.33 3.21
C ALA A 717 10.64 36.24 4.48
N GLY A 718 10.86 35.22 5.31
CA GLY A 718 10.08 34.96 6.53
C GLY A 718 8.78 34.14 6.35
N VAL A 719 8.41 33.77 5.12
CA VAL A 719 7.20 32.97 4.83
C VAL A 719 7.58 31.57 4.36
N ALA A 720 7.10 30.53 5.05
CA ALA A 720 7.45 29.13 4.78
C ALA A 720 6.77 28.55 3.52
N LYS A 721 5.62 29.09 3.09
CA LYS A 721 4.89 28.67 1.88
C LYS A 721 5.30 29.51 0.67
N PRO A 722 5.35 28.92 -0.55
CA PRO A 722 5.59 29.69 -1.77
C PRO A 722 4.44 30.68 -2.00
N VAL A 723 4.79 31.90 -2.37
CA VAL A 723 3.85 32.99 -2.67
C VAL A 723 3.44 33.00 -4.14
N LEU A 724 4.27 32.41 -5.01
CA LEU A 724 4.01 32.25 -6.43
C LEU A 724 4.67 30.96 -6.92
N THR A 725 3.95 30.22 -7.78
CA THR A 725 4.43 28.98 -8.40
C THR A 725 4.21 29.06 -9.90
N VAL A 726 5.25 28.84 -10.70
CA VAL A 726 5.23 28.97 -12.16
C VAL A 726 5.59 27.64 -12.80
N PRO A 727 4.70 26.99 -13.58
CA PRO A 727 5.04 25.73 -14.24
C PRO A 727 6.14 25.87 -15.29
N LEU A 728 7.10 24.93 -15.35
CA LEU A 728 8.21 24.93 -16.30
C LEU A 728 7.77 24.82 -17.78
N SER A 729 6.51 24.44 -18.03
CA SER A 729 5.89 24.44 -19.36
C SER A 729 5.57 25.84 -19.91
N HIS A 730 5.68 26.88 -19.07
CA HIS A 730 5.45 28.26 -19.48
C HIS A 730 6.70 28.87 -20.13
N PRO A 731 6.53 29.83 -21.06
CA PRO A 731 7.64 30.43 -21.77
C PRO A 731 8.62 31.11 -20.81
N ASN A 732 9.90 30.79 -20.95
CA ASN A 732 11.01 31.36 -20.16
C ASN A 732 10.91 31.11 -18.64
N ALA A 733 10.05 30.20 -18.18
CA ALA A 733 9.90 29.90 -16.75
C ALA A 733 11.22 29.44 -16.11
N GLY A 734 12.02 28.65 -16.82
CA GLY A 734 13.33 28.19 -16.36
C GLY A 734 14.37 29.31 -16.15
N LEU A 735 14.17 30.49 -16.74
CA LEU A 735 15.08 31.64 -16.60
C LEU A 735 14.80 32.47 -15.34
N LEU A 736 13.69 32.23 -14.63
CA LEU A 736 13.28 33.02 -13.48
C LEU A 736 14.33 33.08 -12.35
N PRO A 737 14.99 31.97 -11.94
CA PRO A 737 16.01 32.02 -10.90
C PRO A 737 17.18 32.94 -11.25
N ASP A 738 17.74 32.81 -12.44
CA ASP A 738 18.90 33.59 -12.89
C ASP A 738 18.53 35.05 -13.17
N LEU A 739 17.33 35.29 -13.71
CA LEU A 739 16.79 36.64 -13.91
C LEU A 739 16.64 37.37 -12.57
N PHE A 740 16.11 36.70 -11.55
CA PHE A 740 15.94 37.29 -10.22
C PHE A 740 17.30 37.55 -9.56
N ALA A 741 18.27 36.64 -9.72
CA ALA A 741 19.62 36.85 -9.22
C ALA A 741 20.30 38.06 -9.88
N ALA A 742 20.19 38.19 -11.21
CA ALA A 742 20.82 39.28 -11.98
C ALA A 742 20.20 40.67 -11.71
N LEU A 743 18.91 40.72 -11.34
CA LEU A 743 18.20 41.96 -11.03
C LEU A 743 18.29 42.36 -9.56
N ARG A 744 18.52 41.41 -8.63
CA ARG A 744 18.73 41.70 -7.20
C ARG A 744 20.15 42.16 -6.86
N GLY A 745 21.14 41.74 -7.64
CA GLY A 745 22.55 42.08 -7.42
C GLY A 745 23.05 43.30 -8.22
N GLY A 746 22.15 44.07 -8.84
CA GLY A 746 22.46 45.19 -9.72
C GLY A 746 22.15 46.55 -9.11
#